data_AF-A0A3S5Y893-F1
#
_entry.id   AF-A0A3S5Y893-F1
#
_cell.length_a   1.000
_cell.length_b   1.000
_cell.length_c   1.000
_cell.angle_alpha   90.00
_cell.angle_beta   90.00
_cell.angle_gamma   90.00
#
_symmetry.space_group_name_H-M   'P 1'
#
loop_
_entity.id
_entity.type
_entity.pdbx_description
1 polymer ?
#
loop_
_entity_poly.entity_id
_entity_poly.type
_entity_poly.pdbx_seq_one_letter_code
_entity_poly.pdbx_strand_id
1 'polypeptide(L)'
;MMSLSINEFDVPGAPSALTPEKAEPTSGPVPRLTKDDQSGPDRISPTGAADGDRRQQGETLTTAQGARLTDTDHSLKAGPRGPILLQDHHFREKITHFDHERIPERVVHARGAAAHGVFRANGAAENITSAAFLRKDVETPVFVRFSTVLGSRGSADTVRDTRGFATKFYTEDGTFDLVGNNIPVFFIQDAIKFPDIIHAGKPHPDREIPQAQSAHDTFWDFVTLHTEATAHTMWNMSDRGIPRSYRMMEGFGVHTFRMVDADGKTSLVKFHWKPRLGVHSLVWEEAQIAAGVDPDFHRRDLADAIESGAYPEWTLGVQVFPDTPEQEFEGIDLLDPTKFVPEELAPVQPIGVMTLNANPTNYFAETEQVAFHPGHLVPGIDVTDDPLLQGRLFSYLDTQISRLGGPNFGQLPINRPHAPVNDMLRDGMHQTAVHDGVAPYKPNSLDGGCPFTAAPGTGFVDVPVPIEATTKQRTKPSSFDDHFSQPRLFYTSLSEVEQRHLADAYSFELGKCFEQPIKERALEVLARVDKTLCERVAGSLGLPVPEVADSEPDLPSSPSAALSQIGGEWPVEGRNVAVLVDEGSAADSVEAVLDVLSGHGVVPLVTAPNGGRLALGDSAVTVSRTYDTARSIEFDAVLSLTTEPDGRVVRLLDEAFRHGKAVGADSNGAEGLASGAREKPGVHVGDDLRQVTDQVVELMRSHRVWQR
;
A
#
# COMPACT_ATOMS: atom_id res chain seq x y z
N MET A 1 76.86 -19.52 20.42
CA MET A 1 75.88 -18.66 19.72
C MET A 1 74.95 -19.54 18.91
N MET A 2 73.70 -19.08 18.76
CA MET A 2 72.53 -19.70 18.13
C MET A 2 71.68 -20.54 19.09
N SER A 3 70.77 -19.85 19.78
CA SER A 3 69.58 -20.46 20.39
C SER A 3 68.63 -20.87 19.28
N LEU A 4 68.34 -22.16 19.20
CA LEU A 4 67.23 -22.70 18.42
C LEU A 4 65.93 -22.25 19.09
N SER A 5 65.16 -21.33 18.46
CA SER A 5 63.77 -21.14 18.85
C SER A 5 62.99 -22.37 18.40
N ILE A 6 62.27 -22.98 19.33
CA ILE A 6 61.31 -24.04 19.03
C ILE A 6 60.21 -23.36 18.22
N ASN A 7 60.22 -23.54 16.89
CA ASN A 7 59.10 -23.16 16.06
C ASN A 7 57.87 -23.92 16.57
N GLU A 8 56.80 -23.18 16.89
CA GLU A 8 55.48 -23.76 17.13
C GLU A 8 55.13 -24.60 15.89
N PHE A 9 54.91 -25.90 16.10
CA PHE A 9 54.42 -26.77 15.03
C PHE A 9 52.93 -26.50 14.86
N ASP A 10 52.49 -26.15 13.65
CA ASP A 10 51.07 -26.10 13.32
C ASP A 10 50.48 -27.51 13.45
N VAL A 11 49.69 -27.73 14.50
CA VAL A 11 48.95 -28.97 14.72
C VAL A 11 47.63 -28.86 13.95
N PRO A 12 47.33 -29.77 13.01
CA PRO A 12 46.03 -29.79 12.33
C PRO A 12 44.88 -29.87 13.35
N GLY A 13 43.81 -29.11 13.10
CA GLY A 13 42.62 -29.09 13.96
C GLY A 13 42.44 -27.82 14.79
N ALA A 14 43.32 -26.82 14.65
CA ALA A 14 43.06 -25.47 15.18
C ALA A 14 41.73 -24.93 14.58
N PRO A 15 40.80 -24.45 15.43
CA PRO A 15 39.49 -24.01 14.98
C PRO A 15 39.56 -22.67 14.22
N SER A 16 40.31 -21.70 14.74
CA SER A 16 40.41 -20.34 14.19
C SER A 16 41.70 -20.11 13.41
N ALA A 17 41.70 -19.07 12.56
CA ALA A 17 42.89 -18.61 11.84
C ALA A 17 43.89 -17.87 12.72
N LEU A 18 43.49 -17.52 13.94
CA LEU A 18 44.30 -16.82 14.93
C LEU A 18 44.31 -17.60 16.23
N THR A 19 45.43 -17.52 16.96
CA THR A 19 45.48 -17.96 18.35
C THR A 19 44.59 -17.03 19.19
N PRO A 20 43.56 -17.56 19.89
CA PRO A 20 42.65 -16.72 20.66
C PRO A 20 43.37 -16.02 21.81
N GLU A 21 43.00 -14.76 22.07
CA GLU A 21 43.43 -14.07 23.27
C GLU A 21 42.79 -14.70 24.52
N LYS A 22 43.46 -14.55 25.67
CA LYS A 22 42.96 -15.04 26.96
C LYS A 22 41.67 -14.33 27.37
N ALA A 23 41.56 -13.03 27.07
CA ALA A 23 40.35 -12.24 27.24
C ALA A 23 39.63 -12.09 25.90
N GLU A 24 38.31 -11.86 25.91
CA GLU A 24 37.61 -11.45 24.70
C GLU A 24 38.07 -10.04 24.29
N PRO A 25 38.50 -9.84 23.03
CA PRO A 25 38.64 -8.50 22.48
C PRO A 25 37.27 -7.83 22.34
N THR A 26 37.14 -6.58 22.78
CA THR A 26 35.88 -5.82 22.71
C THR A 26 35.91 -4.69 21.68
N SER A 27 37.05 -4.46 21.04
CA SER A 27 37.25 -3.50 19.95
C SER A 27 38.51 -3.87 19.16
N GLY A 28 38.64 -3.36 17.94
CA GLY A 28 39.80 -3.59 17.09
C GLY A 28 39.44 -3.69 15.61
N PRO A 29 40.41 -3.96 14.72
CA PRO A 29 40.13 -4.32 13.34
C PRO A 29 39.48 -5.71 13.26
N VAL A 30 38.64 -5.93 12.24
CA VAL A 30 38.11 -7.26 11.96
C VAL A 30 39.27 -8.17 11.53
N PRO A 31 39.54 -9.27 12.26
CA PRO A 31 40.60 -10.19 11.88
C PRO A 31 40.24 -10.96 10.60
N ARG A 32 41.25 -11.59 10.00
CA ARG A 32 40.98 -12.63 8.99
C ARG A 32 40.33 -13.83 9.67
N LEU A 33 39.07 -14.09 9.33
CA LEU A 33 38.28 -15.19 9.91
C LEU A 33 38.55 -16.55 9.24
N THR A 34 39.00 -16.53 7.99
CA THR A 34 39.30 -17.74 7.22
C THR A 34 40.75 -18.18 7.39
N LYS A 35 40.95 -19.49 7.56
CA LYS A 35 42.28 -20.11 7.58
C LYS A 35 42.88 -20.20 6.17
N ASP A 36 44.18 -20.49 6.08
CA ASP A 36 44.88 -20.65 4.79
C ASP A 36 44.42 -21.88 4.00
N ASP A 37 43.86 -22.88 4.68
CA ASP A 37 43.28 -24.09 4.09
C ASP A 37 41.79 -23.93 3.73
N GLN A 38 41.24 -22.72 3.83
CA GLN A 38 39.82 -22.43 3.58
C GLN A 38 39.63 -21.46 2.42
N SER A 39 38.64 -21.77 1.57
CA SER A 39 38.15 -20.90 0.50
C SER A 39 36.63 -20.98 0.43
N GLY A 40 35.96 -19.84 0.29
CA GLY A 40 34.52 -19.78 0.02
C GLY A 40 34.17 -20.16 -1.43
N PRO A 41 32.88 -20.39 -1.73
CA PRO A 41 32.44 -20.58 -3.11
C PRO A 41 32.62 -19.31 -3.95
N ASP A 42 32.71 -19.48 -5.26
CA ASP A 42 32.79 -18.35 -6.20
C ASP A 42 31.55 -17.46 -6.11
N ARG A 43 31.73 -16.15 -6.30
CA ARG A 43 30.66 -15.13 -6.23
C ARG A 43 29.83 -15.09 -7.51
N ILE A 44 29.18 -16.20 -7.80
CA ILE A 44 28.29 -16.36 -8.96
C ILE A 44 26.84 -16.18 -8.51
N SER A 45 26.07 -15.41 -9.27
CA SER A 45 24.66 -15.17 -9.00
C SER A 45 23.81 -16.42 -9.27
N PRO A 46 22.53 -16.45 -8.84
CA PRO A 46 21.61 -17.53 -9.20
C PRO A 46 21.40 -17.71 -10.72
N THR A 47 21.80 -16.75 -11.56
CA THR A 47 21.74 -16.83 -13.03
C THR A 47 23.07 -17.20 -13.69
N GLY A 48 24.10 -17.53 -12.90
CA GLY A 48 25.42 -17.86 -13.43
C GLY A 48 26.28 -16.65 -13.78
N ALA A 49 25.85 -15.43 -13.46
CA ALA A 49 26.58 -14.21 -13.79
C ALA A 49 27.58 -13.83 -12.67
N ALA A 50 28.69 -13.20 -13.07
CA ALA A 50 29.68 -12.64 -12.16
C ALA A 50 29.15 -11.40 -11.43
N ASP A 51 29.86 -11.02 -10.36
CA ASP A 51 29.63 -9.81 -9.57
C ASP A 51 28.21 -9.65 -9.00
N GLY A 52 27.47 -10.76 -8.93
CA GLY A 52 26.12 -10.78 -8.36
C GLY A 52 25.03 -10.18 -9.27
N ASP A 53 25.28 -9.90 -10.56
CA ASP A 53 24.19 -9.53 -11.48
C ASP A 53 23.16 -10.66 -11.52
N ARG A 54 21.90 -10.34 -11.27
CA ARG A 54 20.82 -11.33 -11.17
C ARG A 54 20.04 -11.51 -12.46
N ARG A 55 20.43 -10.82 -13.53
CA ARG A 55 19.80 -10.96 -14.84
C ARG A 55 20.34 -12.19 -15.57
N GLN A 56 19.50 -12.77 -16.43
CA GLN A 56 19.94 -13.78 -17.38
C GLN A 56 20.69 -13.09 -18.53
N GLN A 57 21.91 -13.53 -18.82
CA GLN A 57 22.81 -12.88 -19.78
C GLN A 57 23.22 -13.79 -20.97
N GLY A 58 22.88 -15.08 -20.93
CA GLY A 58 23.29 -16.04 -21.94
C GLY A 58 22.45 -15.98 -23.23
N GLU A 59 23.07 -16.31 -24.37
CA GLU A 59 22.40 -16.38 -25.69
C GLU A 59 21.68 -17.72 -25.93
N THR A 60 21.99 -18.76 -25.15
CA THR A 60 21.46 -20.12 -25.35
C THR A 60 20.55 -20.50 -24.20
N LEU A 61 19.38 -21.08 -24.52
CA LEU A 61 18.46 -21.63 -23.53
C LEU A 61 19.10 -22.83 -22.80
N THR A 62 18.95 -22.86 -21.48
CA THR A 62 19.52 -23.90 -20.63
C THR A 62 18.49 -24.51 -19.69
N THR A 63 18.85 -25.66 -19.11
CA THR A 63 18.29 -26.14 -17.84
C THR A 63 18.63 -25.19 -16.70
N ALA A 64 18.03 -25.37 -15.52
CA ALA A 64 18.39 -24.59 -14.32
C ALA A 64 19.82 -24.90 -13.84
N GLN A 65 20.41 -26.01 -14.29
CA GLN A 65 21.81 -26.36 -14.03
C GLN A 65 22.78 -25.89 -15.14
N GLY A 66 22.31 -25.07 -16.09
CA GLY A 66 23.15 -24.49 -17.14
C GLY A 66 23.44 -25.41 -18.34
N ALA A 67 22.80 -26.58 -18.46
CA ALA A 67 22.96 -27.45 -19.62
C ALA A 67 22.17 -26.91 -20.82
N ARG A 68 22.83 -26.73 -21.97
CA ARG A 68 22.20 -26.18 -23.19
C ARG A 68 21.15 -27.13 -23.76
N LEU A 69 20.01 -26.58 -24.16
CA LEU A 69 18.87 -27.33 -24.71
C LEU A 69 18.81 -27.19 -26.23
N THR A 70 18.50 -28.29 -26.91
CA THR A 70 18.32 -28.31 -28.37
C THR A 70 16.85 -28.34 -28.80
N ASP A 71 15.95 -28.78 -27.92
CA ASP A 71 14.50 -28.90 -28.15
C ASP A 71 13.77 -28.75 -26.81
N THR A 72 12.68 -27.98 -26.79
CA THR A 72 11.83 -27.77 -25.62
C THR A 72 10.36 -28.07 -25.86
N ASP A 73 10.03 -28.46 -27.09
CA ASP A 73 8.67 -28.69 -27.54
C ASP A 73 8.31 -30.18 -27.45
N HIS A 74 9.31 -31.05 -27.40
CA HIS A 74 9.13 -32.50 -27.35
C HIS A 74 9.82 -33.13 -26.13
N SER A 75 9.07 -33.96 -25.41
CA SER A 75 9.65 -34.88 -24.43
C SER A 75 10.42 -36.01 -25.12
N LEU A 76 11.44 -36.54 -24.44
CA LEU A 76 12.14 -37.76 -24.83
C LEU A 76 11.21 -38.98 -24.72
N LYS A 77 11.02 -39.69 -25.82
CA LYS A 77 10.11 -40.84 -25.94
C LYS A 77 10.79 -42.08 -26.51
N ALA A 78 10.23 -43.26 -26.25
CA ALA A 78 10.62 -44.50 -26.93
C ALA A 78 10.08 -44.54 -28.38
N GLY A 79 10.69 -43.76 -29.26
CA GLY A 79 10.20 -43.52 -30.62
C GLY A 79 9.14 -42.40 -30.68
N PRO A 80 8.82 -41.87 -31.87
CA PRO A 80 8.03 -40.63 -32.02
C PRO A 80 6.59 -40.73 -31.49
N ARG A 81 6.05 -41.96 -31.36
CA ARG A 81 4.72 -42.25 -30.80
C ARG A 81 4.77 -43.09 -29.52
N GLY A 82 5.95 -43.27 -28.93
CA GLY A 82 6.15 -44.07 -27.73
C GLY A 82 5.87 -43.32 -26.43
N PRO A 83 5.93 -44.02 -25.29
CA PRO A 83 5.84 -43.40 -23.96
C PRO A 83 7.01 -42.45 -23.69
N ILE A 84 6.79 -41.45 -22.82
CA ILE A 84 7.84 -40.57 -22.28
C ILE A 84 8.79 -41.38 -21.40
N LEU A 85 10.07 -41.08 -21.47
CA LEU A 85 11.11 -41.73 -20.66
C LEU A 85 11.43 -40.90 -19.42
N LEU A 86 11.44 -41.52 -18.24
CA LEU A 86 11.76 -40.84 -16.97
C LEU A 86 13.18 -40.25 -16.95
N GLN A 87 14.09 -40.74 -17.79
CA GLN A 87 15.45 -40.20 -17.92
C GLN A 87 15.50 -38.79 -18.55
N ASP A 88 14.38 -38.29 -19.08
CA ASP A 88 14.26 -36.90 -19.55
C ASP A 88 14.39 -35.92 -18.38
N HIS A 89 15.60 -35.41 -18.17
CA HIS A 89 15.88 -34.49 -17.07
C HIS A 89 15.32 -33.09 -17.33
N HIS A 90 15.30 -32.63 -18.58
CA HIS A 90 14.73 -31.32 -18.93
C HIS A 90 13.22 -31.31 -18.67
N PHE A 91 12.49 -32.32 -19.15
CA PHE A 91 11.06 -32.47 -18.89
C PHE A 91 10.76 -32.45 -17.39
N ARG A 92 11.46 -33.27 -16.60
CA ARG A 92 11.23 -33.35 -15.15
C ARG A 92 11.52 -32.03 -14.45
N GLU A 93 12.64 -31.39 -14.74
CA GLU A 93 13.03 -30.12 -14.10
C GLU A 93 12.05 -28.99 -14.44
N LYS A 94 11.66 -28.84 -15.71
CA LYS A 94 10.70 -27.82 -16.16
C LYS A 94 9.34 -27.97 -15.47
N ILE A 95 8.80 -29.19 -15.43
CA ILE A 95 7.51 -29.47 -14.77
C ILE A 95 7.63 -29.30 -13.26
N THR A 96 8.71 -29.79 -12.65
CA THR A 96 8.89 -29.68 -11.18
C THR A 96 8.98 -28.21 -10.76
N HIS A 97 9.69 -27.35 -11.49
CA HIS A 97 9.73 -25.93 -11.15
C HIS A 97 8.35 -25.28 -11.29
N PHE A 98 7.64 -25.55 -12.40
CA PHE A 98 6.28 -25.05 -12.63
C PHE A 98 5.31 -25.43 -11.50
N ASP A 99 5.33 -26.69 -11.08
CA ASP A 99 4.45 -27.22 -10.03
C ASP A 99 4.67 -26.54 -8.66
N HIS A 100 5.83 -25.88 -8.45
CA HIS A 100 6.23 -25.25 -7.19
C HIS A 100 6.41 -23.72 -7.31
N GLU A 101 5.85 -23.08 -8.35
CA GLU A 101 5.95 -21.62 -8.51
C GLU A 101 5.17 -20.81 -7.47
N ARG A 102 4.13 -21.39 -6.86
CA ARG A 102 3.26 -20.67 -5.93
C ARG A 102 3.75 -20.82 -4.49
N ILE A 103 3.87 -19.69 -3.81
CA ILE A 103 4.05 -19.60 -2.35
C ILE A 103 2.73 -19.21 -1.70
N PRO A 104 2.56 -19.38 -0.37
CA PRO A 104 1.41 -18.82 0.33
C PRO A 104 1.27 -17.32 0.06
N GLU A 105 0.06 -16.84 -0.17
CA GLU A 105 -0.20 -15.41 -0.17
C GLU A 105 -0.12 -14.84 1.25
N ARG A 106 -0.14 -13.52 1.39
CA ARG A 106 -0.26 -12.89 2.72
C ARG A 106 -1.65 -13.20 3.28
N VAL A 107 -1.75 -13.47 4.58
CA VAL A 107 -3.03 -13.79 5.26
C VAL A 107 -4.07 -12.68 5.06
N VAL A 108 -3.61 -11.43 5.18
CA VAL A 108 -4.31 -10.19 4.85
C VAL A 108 -3.46 -9.39 3.88
N HIS A 109 -4.05 -8.45 3.15
CA HIS A 109 -3.33 -7.63 2.17
C HIS A 109 -2.68 -8.45 1.04
N ALA A 110 -3.31 -9.59 0.68
CA ALA A 110 -2.82 -10.47 -0.38
C ALA A 110 -2.80 -9.78 -1.74
N ARG A 111 -3.89 -9.08 -2.09
CA ARG A 111 -3.99 -8.28 -3.31
C ARG A 111 -3.29 -6.94 -3.12
N GLY A 112 -2.28 -6.66 -3.95
CA GLY A 112 -1.57 -5.39 -3.92
C GLY A 112 -0.86 -5.05 -5.23
N ALA A 113 -0.12 -3.95 -5.21
CA ALA A 113 0.77 -3.46 -6.26
C ALA A 113 1.94 -2.71 -5.59
N ALA A 114 3.11 -2.68 -6.21
CA ALA A 114 4.28 -2.05 -5.63
C ALA A 114 5.13 -1.33 -6.68
N ALA A 115 5.92 -0.37 -6.22
CA ALA A 115 6.87 0.38 -7.03
C ALA A 115 8.10 0.77 -6.21
N HIS A 116 9.21 0.99 -6.92
CA HIS A 116 10.41 1.60 -6.38
C HIS A 116 10.30 3.13 -6.42
N GLY A 117 11.03 3.78 -5.53
CA GLY A 117 11.13 5.22 -5.50
C GLY A 117 12.27 5.72 -4.64
N VAL A 118 12.23 7.03 -4.37
CA VAL A 118 13.17 7.72 -3.48
C VAL A 118 12.38 8.60 -2.53
N PHE A 119 12.75 8.57 -1.26
CA PHE A 119 12.34 9.54 -0.27
C PHE A 119 13.46 10.55 -0.05
N ARG A 120 13.13 11.84 -0.06
CA ARG A 120 14.05 12.94 0.23
C ARG A 120 13.58 13.73 1.44
N ALA A 121 14.39 13.72 2.50
CA ALA A 121 14.11 14.46 3.72
C ALA A 121 14.41 15.96 3.59
N ASN A 122 13.62 16.78 4.26
CA ASN A 122 13.78 18.24 4.27
C ASN A 122 14.53 18.78 5.50
N GLY A 123 14.85 17.91 6.47
CA GLY A 123 15.55 18.24 7.73
C GLY A 123 14.65 18.74 8.86
N ALA A 124 13.34 18.87 8.66
CA ALA A 124 12.43 19.41 9.68
C ALA A 124 12.31 18.50 10.93
N ALA A 125 12.58 17.20 10.78
CA ALA A 125 12.52 16.23 11.88
C ALA A 125 13.81 16.16 12.72
N GLU A 126 14.91 16.81 12.34
CA GLU A 126 16.22 16.69 13.02
C GLU A 126 16.17 17.09 14.50
N ASN A 127 15.25 17.96 14.90
CA ASN A 127 15.09 18.39 16.29
C ASN A 127 14.34 17.39 17.17
N ILE A 128 13.67 16.39 16.59
CA ILE A 128 12.84 15.44 17.33
C ILE A 128 13.32 13.99 17.16
N THR A 129 14.19 13.71 16.20
CA THR A 129 14.75 12.37 15.96
C THR A 129 16.21 12.40 15.52
N SER A 130 16.97 11.38 15.92
CA SER A 130 18.33 11.09 15.47
C SER A 130 18.39 10.20 14.21
N ALA A 131 17.23 9.83 13.64
CA ALA A 131 17.17 8.95 12.47
C ALA A 131 17.86 9.55 11.24
N ALA A 132 18.90 8.87 10.76
CA ALA A 132 19.78 9.37 9.70
C ALA A 132 19.06 9.74 8.40
N PHE A 133 18.07 8.94 8.00
CA PHE A 133 17.31 9.14 6.76
C PHE A 133 16.42 10.38 6.76
N LEU A 134 16.21 10.99 7.93
CA LEU A 134 15.40 12.21 8.12
C LEU A 134 16.25 13.49 8.20
N ARG A 135 17.58 13.38 8.08
CA ARG A 135 18.47 14.53 7.95
C ARG A 135 18.26 15.23 6.61
N LYS A 136 18.48 16.54 6.59
CA LYS A 136 18.28 17.39 5.42
C LYS A 136 19.02 16.86 4.20
N ASP A 137 18.31 16.85 3.07
CA ASP A 137 18.83 16.48 1.75
C ASP A 137 19.30 15.02 1.63
N VAL A 138 19.05 14.16 2.64
CA VAL A 138 19.30 12.73 2.52
C VAL A 138 18.26 12.11 1.58
N GLU A 139 18.75 11.43 0.55
CA GLU A 139 17.95 10.62 -0.37
C GLU A 139 18.04 9.15 0.05
N THR A 140 16.88 8.55 0.28
CA THR A 140 16.74 7.18 0.75
C THR A 140 15.95 6.38 -0.27
N PRO A 141 16.52 5.33 -0.88
CA PRO A 141 15.75 4.42 -1.72
C PRO A 141 14.58 3.84 -0.93
N VAL A 142 13.42 3.72 -1.59
CA VAL A 142 12.23 3.10 -1.01
C VAL A 142 11.61 2.05 -1.92
N PHE A 143 10.94 1.09 -1.31
CA PHE A 143 9.99 0.22 -2.00
C PHE A 143 8.64 0.30 -1.31
N VAL A 144 7.60 0.65 -2.06
CA VAL A 144 6.25 0.85 -1.55
C VAL A 144 5.33 -0.22 -2.08
N ARG A 145 4.51 -0.82 -1.20
CA ARG A 145 3.43 -1.72 -1.59
C ARG A 145 2.10 -1.21 -1.07
N PHE A 146 1.18 -1.00 -2.00
CA PHE A 146 -0.23 -0.75 -1.73
C PHE A 146 -1.02 -2.05 -1.80
N SER A 147 -2.13 -2.13 -1.08
CA SER A 147 -2.96 -3.34 -1.07
C SER A 147 -4.38 -3.09 -0.61
N THR A 148 -5.32 -3.96 -0.95
CA THR A 148 -6.59 -4.11 -0.19
C THR A 148 -6.32 -4.90 1.10
N VAL A 149 -7.31 -5.34 1.88
CA VAL A 149 -7.13 -6.15 3.10
C VAL A 149 -7.71 -7.55 2.94
N LEU A 150 -9.02 -7.64 2.65
CA LEU A 150 -9.81 -8.86 2.78
C LEU A 150 -9.59 -9.82 1.61
N GLY A 151 -9.45 -9.28 0.41
CA GLY A 151 -9.37 -10.07 -0.82
C GLY A 151 -8.13 -10.97 -0.90
N SER A 152 -8.30 -12.17 -1.44
CA SER A 152 -7.18 -13.01 -1.89
C SER A 152 -6.41 -12.35 -3.04
N ARG A 153 -5.21 -12.82 -3.38
CA ARG A 153 -4.32 -12.19 -4.37
C ARG A 153 -4.97 -11.91 -5.73
N GLY A 154 -5.95 -12.72 -6.12
CA GLY A 154 -6.72 -12.59 -7.37
C GLY A 154 -7.99 -11.73 -7.30
N SER A 155 -8.29 -11.07 -6.18
CA SER A 155 -9.46 -10.19 -6.06
C SER A 155 -9.29 -8.89 -6.86
N ALA A 156 -10.37 -8.11 -6.98
CA ALA A 156 -10.37 -6.81 -7.64
C ALA A 156 -9.77 -5.69 -6.78
N ASP A 157 -9.24 -4.64 -7.42
CA ASP A 157 -8.60 -3.48 -6.79
C ASP A 157 -9.57 -2.43 -6.22
N THR A 158 -10.73 -2.25 -6.85
CA THR A 158 -11.69 -1.16 -6.58
C THR A 158 -12.81 -1.56 -5.63
N VAL A 159 -12.64 -2.63 -4.86
CA VAL A 159 -13.59 -3.04 -3.82
C VAL A 159 -13.70 -2.00 -2.69
N ARG A 160 -14.82 -1.99 -1.95
CA ARG A 160 -14.89 -1.22 -0.69
C ARG A 160 -14.09 -1.94 0.38
N ASP A 161 -12.97 -1.35 0.77
CA ASP A 161 -12.04 -1.96 1.72
C ASP A 161 -11.07 -0.90 2.27
N THR A 162 -10.37 -1.22 3.34
CA THR A 162 -9.20 -0.45 3.76
C THR A 162 -8.05 -0.70 2.79
N ARG A 163 -7.23 0.31 2.52
CA ARG A 163 -6.01 0.15 1.73
C ARG A 163 -4.78 0.14 2.63
N GLY A 164 -3.94 -0.88 2.49
CA GLY A 164 -2.59 -0.90 3.06
C GLY A 164 -1.67 0.03 2.28
N PHE A 165 -0.79 0.72 3.00
CA PHE A 165 0.25 1.59 2.47
C PHE A 165 1.55 1.32 3.25
N ALA A 166 2.32 0.33 2.77
CA ALA A 166 3.57 -0.08 3.39
C ALA A 166 4.78 0.49 2.64
N THR A 167 5.68 1.18 3.35
CA THR A 167 6.89 1.79 2.79
C THR A 167 8.12 1.23 3.48
N LYS A 168 9.04 0.65 2.72
CA LYS A 168 10.36 0.18 3.17
C LYS A 168 11.39 1.23 2.81
N PHE A 169 12.10 1.74 3.80
CA PHE A 169 13.21 2.68 3.65
C PHE A 169 14.53 1.91 3.81
N TYR A 170 15.35 1.91 2.76
CA TYR A 170 16.67 1.29 2.80
C TYR A 170 17.71 2.31 3.31
N THR A 171 17.74 2.52 4.62
CA THR A 171 18.62 3.54 5.24
C THR A 171 20.04 3.01 5.45
N GLU A 172 20.98 3.93 5.73
CA GLU A 172 22.38 3.59 6.04
C GLU A 172 22.54 2.86 7.38
N ASP A 173 21.61 3.07 8.32
CA ASP A 173 21.64 2.53 9.68
C ASP A 173 20.66 1.37 9.90
N GLY A 174 20.16 0.78 8.81
CA GLY A 174 19.21 -0.34 8.83
C GLY A 174 17.96 -0.09 7.99
N THR A 175 17.13 -1.11 7.85
CA THR A 175 15.85 -0.96 7.15
C THR A 175 14.79 -0.44 8.12
N PHE A 176 14.08 0.62 7.75
CA PHE A 176 12.88 1.10 8.46
C PHE A 176 11.63 0.76 7.64
N ASP A 177 10.61 0.15 8.26
CA ASP A 177 9.34 -0.13 7.59
C ASP A 177 8.18 0.65 8.24
N LEU A 178 7.64 1.64 7.52
CA LEU A 178 6.39 2.31 7.89
C LEU A 178 5.20 1.54 7.29
N VAL A 179 4.56 0.71 8.09
CA VAL A 179 3.48 -0.21 7.65
C VAL A 179 2.11 0.33 8.05
N GLY A 180 1.57 1.21 7.21
CA GLY A 180 0.34 1.96 7.45
C GLY A 180 -0.87 1.53 6.63
N ASN A 181 -1.96 2.30 6.78
CA ASN A 181 -3.21 2.21 6.01
C ASN A 181 -3.62 3.57 5.45
N ASN A 182 -4.59 3.63 4.54
CA ASN A 182 -5.19 4.87 4.05
C ASN A 182 -6.26 5.49 4.99
N ILE A 183 -6.48 4.87 6.16
CA ILE A 183 -7.42 5.30 7.20
C ILE A 183 -6.60 5.50 8.49
N PRO A 184 -6.82 6.61 9.24
CA PRO A 184 -5.96 6.98 10.38
C PRO A 184 -6.18 6.18 11.66
N VAL A 185 -7.19 5.30 11.68
CA VAL A 185 -7.59 4.47 12.82
C VAL A 185 -7.66 3.00 12.40
N PHE A 186 -7.79 2.08 13.36
CA PHE A 186 -8.03 0.65 13.12
C PHE A 186 -9.36 0.17 13.71
N PHE A 187 -9.82 -1.03 13.33
CA PHE A 187 -11.10 -1.60 13.78
C PHE A 187 -11.12 -2.03 15.25
N ILE A 188 -9.97 -2.36 15.81
CA ILE A 188 -9.85 -2.98 17.13
C ILE A 188 -8.75 -2.31 17.92
N GLN A 189 -8.82 -2.42 19.24
CA GLN A 189 -7.86 -1.79 20.13
C GLN A 189 -6.72 -2.72 20.52
N ASP A 190 -6.99 -4.02 20.68
CA ASP A 190 -6.02 -5.02 21.11
C ASP A 190 -5.78 -6.06 20.01
N ALA A 191 -4.52 -6.37 19.72
CA ALA A 191 -4.11 -7.33 18.71
C ALA A 191 -4.69 -8.74 18.92
N ILE A 192 -5.08 -9.12 20.13
CA ILE A 192 -5.70 -10.43 20.38
C ILE A 192 -7.01 -10.62 19.60
N LYS A 193 -7.70 -9.52 19.27
CA LYS A 193 -8.94 -9.51 18.48
C LYS A 193 -8.68 -9.53 16.97
N PHE A 194 -7.42 -9.43 16.52
CA PHE A 194 -7.09 -9.35 15.10
C PHE A 194 -7.58 -10.56 14.30
N PRO A 195 -7.38 -11.82 14.75
CA PRO A 195 -7.95 -12.96 14.04
C PRO A 195 -9.47 -12.90 13.96
N ASP A 196 -10.15 -12.40 15.00
CA ASP A 196 -11.61 -12.37 15.04
C ASP A 196 -12.21 -11.40 14.01
N ILE A 197 -11.70 -10.16 13.92
CA ILE A 197 -12.17 -9.19 12.92
C ILE A 197 -11.83 -9.65 11.50
N ILE A 198 -10.65 -10.25 11.29
CA ILE A 198 -10.25 -10.76 9.98
C ILE A 198 -11.13 -11.95 9.59
N HIS A 199 -11.41 -12.90 10.49
CA HIS A 199 -12.37 -13.99 10.21
C HIS A 199 -13.78 -13.47 9.96
N ALA A 200 -14.20 -12.42 10.68
CA ALA A 200 -15.52 -11.81 10.52
C ALA A 200 -15.69 -11.17 9.14
N GLY A 201 -14.66 -10.47 8.61
CA GLY A 201 -14.69 -9.82 7.30
C GLY A 201 -14.23 -10.68 6.12
N LYS A 202 -13.52 -11.78 6.35
CA LYS A 202 -13.14 -12.74 5.29
C LYS A 202 -14.37 -13.52 4.81
N PRO A 203 -14.27 -14.19 3.64
CA PRO A 203 -15.34 -15.04 3.15
C PRO A 203 -15.75 -16.10 4.17
N HIS A 204 -17.05 -16.46 4.22
CA HIS A 204 -17.55 -17.42 5.20
C HIS A 204 -16.84 -18.77 5.08
N PRO A 205 -16.47 -19.43 6.20
CA PRO A 205 -15.64 -20.63 6.16
C PRO A 205 -16.34 -21.86 5.57
N ASP A 206 -17.67 -21.88 5.49
CA ASP A 206 -18.44 -23.00 4.94
C ASP A 206 -18.47 -23.03 3.40
N ARG A 207 -18.23 -21.88 2.75
CA ARG A 207 -18.47 -21.71 1.31
C ARG A 207 -17.58 -20.70 0.59
N GLU A 208 -16.70 -20.01 1.33
CA GLU A 208 -15.74 -19.03 0.81
C GLU A 208 -16.40 -17.89 0.03
N ILE A 209 -17.55 -17.38 0.51
CA ILE A 209 -18.20 -16.18 -0.04
C ILE A 209 -18.60 -15.20 1.06
N PRO A 210 -18.66 -13.89 0.76
CA PRO A 210 -18.23 -13.23 -0.49
C PRO A 210 -16.73 -12.94 -0.54
N GLN A 211 -16.14 -12.86 -1.74
CA GLN A 211 -14.74 -12.47 -1.94
C GLN A 211 -14.60 -10.94 -1.87
N ALA A 212 -13.69 -10.46 -1.02
CA ALA A 212 -13.27 -9.06 -0.92
C ALA A 212 -14.43 -8.06 -0.68
N GLN A 213 -15.42 -8.42 0.14
CA GLN A 213 -16.58 -7.59 0.46
C GLN A 213 -16.95 -7.78 1.93
N SER A 214 -17.19 -6.71 2.68
CA SER A 214 -17.71 -6.75 4.06
C SER A 214 -19.23 -6.88 4.15
N ALA A 215 -19.94 -6.83 3.00
CA ALA A 215 -21.39 -6.81 2.91
C ALA A 215 -22.03 -8.19 3.16
N HIS A 216 -21.82 -8.74 4.37
CA HIS A 216 -22.36 -10.01 4.84
C HIS A 216 -22.47 -10.07 6.36
N ASP A 217 -23.29 -11.00 6.83
CA ASP A 217 -23.70 -11.11 8.23
C ASP A 217 -22.53 -11.21 9.22
N THR A 218 -21.50 -12.02 8.97
CA THR A 218 -20.41 -12.22 9.96
C THR A 218 -19.62 -10.95 10.25
N PHE A 219 -19.39 -10.08 9.25
CA PHE A 219 -18.70 -8.81 9.45
C PHE A 219 -19.57 -7.87 10.29
N TRP A 220 -20.82 -7.71 9.86
CA TRP A 220 -21.77 -6.81 10.51
C TRP A 220 -22.17 -7.28 11.91
N ASP A 221 -22.21 -8.59 12.18
CA ASP A 221 -22.41 -9.13 13.52
C ASP A 221 -21.24 -8.75 14.44
N PHE A 222 -20.00 -8.93 13.97
CA PHE A 222 -18.81 -8.58 14.76
C PHE A 222 -18.75 -7.09 15.06
N VAL A 223 -18.80 -6.21 14.05
CA VAL A 223 -18.59 -4.77 14.26
C VAL A 223 -19.73 -4.11 15.03
N THR A 224 -20.93 -4.68 15.02
CA THR A 224 -22.06 -4.18 15.82
C THR A 224 -22.03 -4.66 17.27
N LEU A 225 -21.33 -5.76 17.58
CA LEU A 225 -21.07 -6.22 18.96
C LEU A 225 -19.81 -5.61 19.56
N HIS A 226 -18.85 -5.24 18.71
CA HIS A 226 -17.56 -4.66 19.10
C HIS A 226 -17.54 -3.19 18.74
N THR A 227 -18.20 -2.37 19.54
CA THR A 227 -18.45 -0.95 19.22
C THR A 227 -17.18 -0.11 19.03
N GLU A 228 -16.01 -0.55 19.51
CA GLU A 228 -14.71 0.07 19.19
C GLU A 228 -14.43 0.13 17.67
N ALA A 229 -15.03 -0.76 16.87
CA ALA A 229 -14.93 -0.79 15.42
C ALA A 229 -15.68 0.33 14.70
N THR A 230 -16.53 1.10 15.41
CA THR A 230 -17.43 2.09 14.82
C THR A 230 -16.67 3.17 14.06
N ALA A 231 -15.55 3.66 14.61
CA ALA A 231 -14.72 4.68 13.97
C ALA A 231 -14.23 4.20 12.60
N HIS A 232 -13.51 3.08 12.55
CA HIS A 232 -12.98 2.56 11.29
C HIS A 232 -14.09 2.18 10.29
N THR A 233 -15.23 1.66 10.78
CA THR A 233 -16.37 1.33 9.92
C THR A 233 -16.93 2.58 9.22
N MET A 234 -17.01 3.72 9.91
CA MET A 234 -17.43 4.99 9.28
C MET A 234 -16.48 5.41 8.16
N TRP A 235 -15.17 5.30 8.38
CA TRP A 235 -14.17 5.60 7.35
C TRP A 235 -14.29 4.63 6.15
N ASN A 236 -14.44 3.33 6.40
CA ASN A 236 -14.58 2.32 5.34
C ASN A 236 -15.89 2.47 4.54
N MET A 237 -16.98 2.91 5.20
CA MET A 237 -18.28 3.18 4.54
C MET A 237 -18.30 4.53 3.81
N SER A 238 -17.43 5.48 4.17
CA SER A 238 -17.21 6.67 3.35
C SER A 238 -16.51 6.33 2.02
N ASP A 239 -16.39 7.30 1.12
CA ASP A 239 -15.69 7.06 -0.15
C ASP A 239 -14.19 6.79 0.04
N ARG A 240 -13.60 7.06 1.22
CA ARG A 240 -12.23 6.66 1.57
C ARG A 240 -11.99 5.14 1.43
N GLY A 241 -13.05 4.33 1.50
CA GLY A 241 -13.01 2.88 1.25
C GLY A 241 -12.94 2.49 -0.24
N ILE A 242 -13.12 3.43 -1.17
CA ILE A 242 -13.11 3.23 -2.63
C ILE A 242 -12.27 4.32 -3.34
N PRO A 243 -10.97 4.45 -3.01
CA PRO A 243 -10.12 5.47 -3.62
C PRO A 243 -10.09 5.36 -5.15
N ARG A 244 -9.88 6.48 -5.84
CA ARG A 244 -9.76 6.54 -7.31
C ARG A 244 -8.46 5.93 -7.82
N SER A 245 -7.41 6.06 -7.02
CA SER A 245 -6.07 5.59 -7.32
C SER A 245 -5.28 5.51 -6.02
N TYR A 246 -4.28 4.62 -5.95
CA TYR A 246 -3.30 4.67 -4.86
C TYR A 246 -2.63 6.05 -4.78
N ARG A 247 -2.45 6.74 -5.91
CA ARG A 247 -1.83 8.08 -6.02
C ARG A 247 -2.66 9.21 -5.39
N MET A 248 -3.93 8.95 -5.07
CA MET A 248 -4.92 9.93 -4.61
C MET A 248 -5.57 9.51 -3.28
N MET A 249 -4.83 8.79 -2.45
CA MET A 249 -5.23 8.48 -1.09
C MET A 249 -4.13 8.89 -0.11
N GLU A 250 -4.55 9.25 1.10
CA GLU A 250 -3.63 9.45 2.21
C GLU A 250 -3.04 8.12 2.69
N GLY A 251 -2.01 8.21 3.52
CA GLY A 251 -1.48 7.09 4.28
C GLY A 251 -1.25 7.51 5.73
N PHE A 252 -1.38 6.57 6.65
CA PHE A 252 -1.26 6.81 8.08
C PHE A 252 -0.55 5.64 8.73
N GLY A 253 0.39 5.94 9.63
CA GLY A 253 0.99 4.92 10.50
C GLY A 253 -0.02 4.29 11.46
N VAL A 254 -1.18 4.94 11.67
CA VAL A 254 -2.23 4.64 12.65
C VAL A 254 -1.75 4.83 14.10
N HIS A 255 -0.76 4.04 14.47
CA HIS A 255 -0.20 4.03 15.82
C HIS A 255 0.56 5.30 16.14
N THR A 256 0.65 5.58 17.44
CA THR A 256 1.62 6.53 17.96
C THR A 256 2.97 5.84 18.08
N PHE A 257 4.00 6.48 17.54
CA PHE A 257 5.40 6.08 17.68
C PHE A 257 6.12 7.06 18.59
N ARG A 258 7.32 6.69 19.04
CA ARG A 258 8.20 7.58 19.78
C ARG A 258 9.38 7.97 18.90
N MET A 259 9.69 9.25 18.85
CA MET A 259 10.92 9.77 18.24
C MET A 259 11.89 10.20 19.34
N VAL A 260 13.18 9.99 19.09
CA VAL A 260 14.26 10.23 20.05
C VAL A 260 15.33 11.11 19.41
N ASP A 261 15.50 12.31 19.92
CA ASP A 261 16.49 13.27 19.42
C ASP A 261 17.93 12.88 19.82
N ALA A 262 18.92 13.67 19.36
CA ALA A 262 20.33 13.43 19.65
C ALA A 262 20.71 13.63 21.14
N ASP A 263 19.90 14.33 21.92
CA ASP A 263 20.06 14.50 23.37
C ASP A 263 19.38 13.38 24.18
N GLY A 264 18.65 12.48 23.52
CA GLY A 264 17.84 11.44 24.14
C GLY A 264 16.48 11.92 24.64
N LYS A 265 16.04 13.13 24.27
CA LYS A 265 14.67 13.60 24.56
C LYS A 265 13.70 12.95 23.61
N THR A 266 12.49 12.73 24.10
CA THR A 266 11.47 11.98 23.38
C THR A 266 10.28 12.85 23.01
N SER A 267 9.63 12.49 21.91
CA SER A 267 8.35 13.05 21.49
C SER A 267 7.50 11.94 20.90
N LEU A 268 6.19 12.00 21.12
CA LEU A 268 5.25 11.07 20.52
C LEU A 268 4.82 11.60 19.16
N VAL A 269 4.67 10.70 18.18
CA VAL A 269 4.33 11.10 16.81
C VAL A 269 3.32 10.15 16.16
N LYS A 270 2.48 10.70 15.27
CA LYS A 270 1.72 9.93 14.28
C LYS A 270 2.19 10.30 12.88
N PHE A 271 2.49 9.31 12.04
CA PHE A 271 2.96 9.50 10.66
C PHE A 271 1.80 9.64 9.67
N HIS A 272 1.98 10.54 8.69
CA HIS A 272 1.01 10.87 7.65
C HIS A 272 1.69 10.94 6.27
N TRP A 273 1.04 10.40 5.24
CA TRP A 273 1.36 10.60 3.84
C TRP A 273 0.28 11.45 3.19
N LYS A 274 0.64 12.62 2.69
CA LYS A 274 -0.28 13.52 1.98
C LYS A 274 -0.01 13.46 0.47
N PRO A 275 -0.96 12.99 -0.36
CA PRO A 275 -0.76 12.85 -1.81
C PRO A 275 -0.73 14.22 -2.50
N ARG A 276 0.19 14.41 -3.47
CA ARG A 276 0.25 15.65 -4.26
C ARG A 276 -1.04 15.91 -5.06
N LEU A 277 -1.65 14.83 -5.55
CA LEU A 277 -2.86 14.87 -6.39
C LEU A 277 -4.16 15.00 -5.58
N GLY A 278 -4.07 15.23 -4.27
CA GLY A 278 -5.24 15.29 -3.40
C GLY A 278 -5.84 13.93 -3.06
N VAL A 279 -6.93 13.97 -2.30
CA VAL A 279 -7.65 12.78 -1.84
C VAL A 279 -8.91 12.63 -2.67
N HIS A 280 -8.98 11.58 -3.47
CA HIS A 280 -10.06 11.37 -4.43
C HIS A 280 -10.50 9.92 -4.46
N SER A 281 -11.80 9.73 -4.65
CA SER A 281 -12.45 8.44 -4.59
C SER A 281 -13.39 8.21 -5.76
N LEU A 282 -13.64 6.95 -6.08
CA LEU A 282 -14.70 6.55 -6.99
C LEU A 282 -16.07 6.79 -6.33
N VAL A 283 -17.13 6.77 -7.13
CA VAL A 283 -18.48 6.55 -6.61
C VAL A 283 -18.81 5.05 -6.61
N TRP A 284 -19.75 4.60 -5.77
CA TRP A 284 -19.91 3.16 -5.52
C TRP A 284 -20.23 2.32 -6.77
N GLU A 285 -21.15 2.77 -7.62
CA GLU A 285 -21.46 2.07 -8.86
C GLU A 285 -20.24 1.98 -9.80
N GLU A 286 -19.48 3.06 -9.93
CA GLU A 286 -18.26 3.11 -10.73
C GLU A 286 -17.22 2.10 -10.21
N ALA A 287 -17.04 2.02 -8.89
CA ALA A 287 -16.15 1.08 -8.24
C ALA A 287 -16.56 -0.38 -8.53
N GLN A 288 -17.86 -0.68 -8.51
CA GLN A 288 -18.40 -2.00 -8.87
C GLN A 288 -18.22 -2.34 -10.36
N ILE A 289 -18.43 -1.37 -11.26
CA ILE A 289 -18.18 -1.55 -12.69
C ILE A 289 -16.69 -1.81 -12.94
N ALA A 290 -15.81 -1.02 -12.33
CA ALA A 290 -14.36 -1.20 -12.45
C ALA A 290 -13.93 -2.59 -11.96
N ALA A 291 -14.47 -3.05 -10.83
CA ALA A 291 -14.14 -4.37 -10.28
C ALA A 291 -14.48 -5.54 -11.22
N GLY A 292 -15.47 -5.37 -12.10
CA GLY A 292 -15.84 -6.36 -13.11
C GLY A 292 -15.12 -6.19 -14.45
N VAL A 293 -14.90 -4.94 -14.90
CA VAL A 293 -14.33 -4.63 -16.22
C VAL A 293 -12.81 -4.67 -16.22
N ASP A 294 -12.17 -4.10 -15.20
CA ASP A 294 -10.72 -4.11 -15.00
C ASP A 294 -10.40 -4.36 -13.51
N PRO A 295 -10.40 -5.62 -13.05
CA PRO A 295 -10.08 -5.94 -11.66
C PRO A 295 -8.64 -5.54 -11.27
N ASP A 296 -7.79 -5.17 -12.24
CA ASP A 296 -6.43 -4.68 -12.06
C ASP A 296 -6.29 -3.15 -12.14
N PHE A 297 -7.40 -2.42 -12.05
CA PHE A 297 -7.45 -0.96 -12.28
C PHE A 297 -6.40 -0.16 -11.50
N HIS A 298 -6.27 -0.33 -10.17
CA HIS A 298 -5.30 0.44 -9.39
C HIS A 298 -3.86 0.00 -9.65
N ARG A 299 -3.63 -1.30 -9.88
CA ARG A 299 -2.31 -1.81 -10.26
C ARG A 299 -1.87 -1.22 -11.61
N ARG A 300 -2.77 -1.19 -12.58
CA ARG A 300 -2.53 -0.60 -13.91
C ARG A 300 -2.30 0.90 -13.81
N ASP A 301 -3.18 1.63 -13.11
CA ASP A 301 -3.04 3.08 -12.92
C ASP A 301 -1.68 3.47 -12.32
N LEU A 302 -1.17 2.72 -11.32
CA LEU A 302 0.16 2.95 -10.77
C LEU A 302 1.28 2.69 -11.80
N ALA A 303 1.20 1.57 -12.52
CA ALA A 303 2.23 1.18 -13.47
C ALA A 303 2.31 2.15 -14.66
N ASP A 304 1.15 2.48 -15.25
CA ASP A 304 1.01 3.36 -16.40
C ASP A 304 1.41 4.81 -16.04
N ALA A 305 1.11 5.26 -14.82
CA ALA A 305 1.55 6.56 -14.32
C ALA A 305 3.08 6.67 -14.27
N ILE A 306 3.75 5.63 -13.79
CA ILE A 306 5.22 5.60 -13.74
C ILE A 306 5.81 5.48 -15.15
N GLU A 307 5.22 4.66 -16.01
CA GLU A 307 5.66 4.49 -17.41
C GLU A 307 5.54 5.80 -18.20
N SER A 308 4.48 6.57 -17.98
CA SER A 308 4.24 7.86 -18.63
C SER A 308 5.02 9.03 -18.02
N GLY A 309 5.79 8.81 -16.95
CA GLY A 309 6.53 9.86 -16.24
C GLY A 309 5.67 10.74 -15.33
N ALA A 310 4.38 10.43 -15.17
CA ALA A 310 3.48 11.07 -14.20
C ALA A 310 3.69 10.48 -12.80
N TYR A 311 4.91 10.65 -12.27
CA TYR A 311 5.35 10.00 -11.04
C TYR A 311 4.45 10.32 -9.84
N PRO A 312 3.97 9.30 -9.12
CA PRO A 312 3.22 9.50 -7.88
C PRO A 312 4.10 10.11 -6.79
N GLU A 313 3.55 11.10 -6.07
CA GLU A 313 4.25 11.81 -5.00
C GLU A 313 3.41 11.97 -3.74
N TRP A 314 4.06 11.77 -2.59
CA TRP A 314 3.48 12.03 -1.27
C TRP A 314 4.46 12.80 -0.40
N THR A 315 3.94 13.76 0.35
CA THR A 315 4.67 14.40 1.44
C THR A 315 4.54 13.55 2.70
N LEU A 316 5.66 13.12 3.28
CA LEU A 316 5.67 12.55 4.63
C LEU A 316 5.52 13.69 5.62
N GLY A 317 4.62 13.54 6.57
CA GLY A 317 4.50 14.44 7.70
C GLY A 317 4.28 13.72 9.01
N VAL A 318 4.46 14.45 10.10
CA VAL A 318 4.22 13.97 11.47
C VAL A 318 3.37 14.95 12.25
N GLN A 319 2.41 14.45 13.00
CA GLN A 319 1.90 15.16 14.18
C GLN A 319 2.86 14.88 15.33
N VAL A 320 3.14 15.89 16.15
CA VAL A 320 4.11 15.80 17.26
C VAL A 320 3.40 16.16 18.55
N PHE A 321 3.55 15.30 19.56
CA PHE A 321 2.94 15.45 20.87
C PHE A 321 4.00 15.34 21.97
N PRO A 322 3.77 15.96 23.14
CA PRO A 322 4.58 15.71 24.32
C PRO A 322 4.58 14.22 24.70
N ASP A 323 5.72 13.68 25.11
CA ASP A 323 5.82 12.32 25.67
C ASP A 323 5.61 12.38 27.18
N THR A 324 4.35 12.41 27.60
CA THR A 324 3.94 12.39 29.02
C THR A 324 3.77 10.96 29.52
N PRO A 325 3.83 10.71 30.85
CA PRO A 325 3.56 9.38 31.42
C PRO A 325 2.20 8.80 31.03
N GLU A 326 1.18 9.66 30.90
CA GLU A 326 -0.18 9.26 30.53
C GLU A 326 -0.30 8.95 29.04
N GLN A 327 0.61 9.47 28.20
CA GLN A 327 0.57 9.35 26.74
C GLN A 327 -0.77 9.79 26.14
N GLU A 328 -1.37 10.82 26.73
CA GLU A 328 -2.60 11.46 26.27
C GLU A 328 -2.31 12.85 25.70
N PHE A 329 -3.14 13.29 24.75
CA PHE A 329 -3.09 14.64 24.20
C PHE A 329 -4.50 15.19 24.01
N GLU A 330 -4.81 16.33 24.65
CA GLU A 330 -6.14 16.97 24.58
C GLU A 330 -7.30 16.00 24.92
N GLY A 331 -7.08 15.11 25.89
CA GLY A 331 -8.07 14.09 26.31
C GLY A 331 -8.20 12.89 25.38
N ILE A 332 -7.34 12.79 24.35
CA ILE A 332 -7.25 11.63 23.47
C ILE A 332 -6.12 10.74 23.95
N ASP A 333 -6.43 9.48 24.24
CA ASP A 333 -5.44 8.45 24.51
C ASP A 333 -4.68 8.10 23.22
N LEU A 334 -3.39 8.42 23.16
CA LEU A 334 -2.57 8.21 21.97
C LEU A 334 -2.24 6.73 21.74
N LEU A 335 -2.48 5.86 22.73
CA LEU A 335 -2.28 4.42 22.63
C LEU A 335 -3.50 3.69 22.07
N ASP A 336 -4.64 4.37 21.94
CA ASP A 336 -5.85 3.81 21.33
C ASP A 336 -5.78 3.91 19.79
N PRO A 337 -5.57 2.81 19.05
CA PRO A 337 -5.49 2.83 17.60
C PRO A 337 -6.84 3.11 16.92
N THR A 338 -7.95 3.14 17.67
CA THR A 338 -9.27 3.56 17.17
C THR A 338 -9.46 5.07 17.20
N LYS A 339 -8.46 5.82 17.70
CA LYS A 339 -8.48 7.28 17.80
C LYS A 339 -7.47 7.95 16.86
N PHE A 340 -7.94 8.97 16.16
CA PHE A 340 -7.10 9.93 15.44
C PHE A 340 -7.00 11.25 16.21
N VAL A 341 -5.95 12.02 15.99
CA VAL A 341 -5.85 13.39 16.52
C VAL A 341 -6.25 14.36 15.39
N PRO A 342 -7.32 15.16 15.55
CA PRO A 342 -7.69 16.17 14.56
C PRO A 342 -6.51 17.10 14.22
N GLU A 343 -6.36 17.42 12.94
CA GLU A 343 -5.25 18.25 12.46
C GLU A 343 -5.32 19.69 13.00
N GLU A 344 -6.52 20.14 13.39
CA GLU A 344 -6.75 21.42 14.05
C GLU A 344 -6.17 21.47 15.48
N LEU A 345 -6.04 20.32 16.15
CA LEU A 345 -5.39 20.22 17.47
C LEU A 345 -3.87 20.07 17.34
N ALA A 346 -3.43 19.27 16.37
CA ALA A 346 -2.02 19.06 16.07
C ALA A 346 -1.80 19.04 14.55
N PRO A 347 -1.24 20.11 13.95
CA PRO A 347 -1.04 20.17 12.51
C PRO A 347 0.02 19.16 12.07
N VAL A 348 -0.18 18.58 10.88
CA VAL A 348 0.81 17.69 10.25
C VAL A 348 2.00 18.50 9.75
N GLN A 349 3.17 18.26 10.31
CA GLN A 349 4.41 18.93 9.94
C GLN A 349 5.13 18.14 8.82
N PRO A 350 5.39 18.74 7.64
CA PRO A 350 6.04 18.04 6.54
C PRO A 350 7.53 17.81 6.80
N ILE A 351 8.01 16.58 6.63
CA ILE A 351 9.39 16.15 6.92
C ILE A 351 10.15 15.59 5.71
N GLY A 352 9.48 15.41 4.57
CA GLY A 352 10.12 15.02 3.31
C GLY A 352 9.11 14.64 2.24
N VAL A 353 9.60 14.31 1.05
CA VAL A 353 8.78 13.92 -0.11
C VAL A 353 9.25 12.56 -0.63
N MET A 354 8.29 11.68 -0.92
CA MET A 354 8.53 10.42 -1.61
C MET A 354 8.01 10.51 -3.04
N THR A 355 8.84 10.13 -4.01
CA THR A 355 8.49 10.02 -5.42
C THR A 355 8.70 8.57 -5.88
N LEU A 356 7.66 7.94 -6.42
CA LEU A 356 7.74 6.60 -7.00
C LEU A 356 8.03 6.70 -8.50
N ASN A 357 9.15 6.15 -8.94
CA ASN A 357 9.72 6.44 -10.26
C ASN A 357 10.14 5.21 -11.07
N ALA A 358 9.95 3.99 -10.54
CA ALA A 358 10.24 2.77 -11.30
C ALA A 358 9.31 1.61 -10.93
N ASN A 359 8.81 0.94 -11.96
CA ASN A 359 8.05 -0.31 -11.84
C ASN A 359 8.99 -1.48 -11.50
N PRO A 360 8.50 -2.52 -10.81
CA PRO A 360 9.28 -3.75 -10.60
C PRO A 360 9.59 -4.42 -11.93
N THR A 361 10.78 -5.00 -12.05
CA THR A 361 11.18 -5.79 -13.23
C THR A 361 10.57 -7.19 -13.21
N ASN A 362 10.35 -7.75 -12.02
CA ASN A 362 9.67 -9.00 -11.81
C ASN A 362 8.72 -8.90 -10.60
N TYR A 363 7.43 -8.95 -10.88
CA TYR A 363 6.38 -8.79 -9.88
C TYR A 363 6.47 -9.82 -8.75
N PHE A 364 6.82 -11.08 -9.04
CA PHE A 364 6.93 -12.11 -8.00
C PHE A 364 8.14 -11.88 -7.08
N ALA A 365 9.33 -11.70 -7.67
CA ALA A 365 10.58 -11.55 -6.94
C ALA A 365 10.67 -10.25 -6.11
N GLU A 366 9.91 -9.23 -6.50
CA GLU A 366 9.95 -7.91 -5.87
C GLU A 366 8.66 -7.64 -5.08
N THR A 367 7.49 -7.65 -5.74
CA THR A 367 6.21 -7.30 -5.11
C THR A 367 5.65 -8.41 -4.23
N GLU A 368 5.75 -9.68 -4.64
CA GLU A 368 5.22 -10.78 -3.82
C GLU A 368 6.18 -11.19 -2.70
N GLN A 369 7.48 -11.22 -2.97
CA GLN A 369 8.48 -11.63 -1.99
C GLN A 369 8.87 -10.55 -0.96
N VAL A 370 8.51 -9.27 -1.18
CA VAL A 370 8.80 -8.25 -0.16
C VAL A 370 8.14 -8.58 1.17
N ALA A 371 8.87 -8.39 2.26
CA ALA A 371 8.40 -8.50 3.64
C ALA A 371 8.56 -7.13 4.31
N PHE A 372 7.43 -6.57 4.74
CA PHE A 372 7.39 -5.40 5.61
C PHE A 372 7.14 -5.85 7.04
N HIS A 373 7.62 -5.11 8.03
CA HIS A 373 7.35 -5.38 9.44
C HIS A 373 7.50 -4.10 10.27
N PRO A 374 6.46 -3.66 11.03
CA PRO A 374 6.55 -2.42 11.81
C PRO A 374 7.59 -2.43 12.95
N GLY A 375 8.21 -3.59 13.26
CA GLY A 375 9.34 -3.69 14.17
C GLY A 375 10.71 -3.62 13.50
N HIS A 376 10.78 -3.44 12.17
CA HIS A 376 12.00 -2.98 11.51
C HIS A 376 12.15 -1.48 11.77
N LEU A 377 12.90 -1.16 12.82
CA LEU A 377 13.16 0.19 13.30
C LEU A 377 14.61 0.59 13.00
N VAL A 378 14.90 1.88 13.16
CA VAL A 378 16.23 2.48 13.07
C VAL A 378 16.47 3.39 14.28
N PRO A 379 17.73 3.68 14.65
CA PRO A 379 18.02 4.62 15.73
C PRO A 379 17.23 5.93 15.58
N GLY A 380 16.67 6.42 16.68
CA GLY A 380 15.84 7.63 16.71
C GLY A 380 14.33 7.41 16.53
N ILE A 381 13.88 6.17 16.30
CA ILE A 381 12.47 5.79 16.24
C ILE A 381 12.25 4.55 17.12
N ASP A 382 11.24 4.62 17.98
CA ASP A 382 10.83 3.55 18.89
C ASP A 382 9.29 3.41 18.90
N VAL A 383 8.79 2.34 19.51
CA VAL A 383 7.36 2.03 19.62
C VAL A 383 6.77 2.59 20.92
N THR A 384 5.45 2.51 21.05
CA THR A 384 4.70 2.85 22.26
C THR A 384 3.95 1.63 22.79
N ASP A 385 3.21 1.80 23.89
CA ASP A 385 2.45 0.75 24.55
C ASP A 385 1.08 0.49 23.90
N ASP A 386 0.83 1.01 22.69
CA ASP A 386 -0.35 0.67 21.87
C ASP A 386 -0.48 -0.86 21.75
N PRO A 387 -1.53 -1.47 22.33
CA PRO A 387 -1.62 -2.93 22.44
C PRO A 387 -1.84 -3.61 21.09
N LEU A 388 -2.36 -2.89 20.09
CA LEU A 388 -2.42 -3.40 18.72
C LEU A 388 -1.03 -3.39 18.07
N LEU A 389 -0.27 -2.29 18.20
CA LEU A 389 1.10 -2.20 17.68
C LEU A 389 1.97 -3.32 18.27
N GLN A 390 1.94 -3.51 19.60
CA GLN A 390 2.71 -4.52 20.30
C GLN A 390 2.48 -5.94 19.75
N GLY A 391 1.22 -6.33 19.51
CA GLY A 391 0.94 -7.63 18.89
C GLY A 391 1.39 -7.74 17.43
N ARG A 392 1.36 -6.63 16.67
CA ARG A 392 1.92 -6.59 15.31
C ARG A 392 3.43 -6.81 15.28
N LEU A 393 4.14 -6.42 16.35
CA LEU A 393 5.60 -6.65 16.44
C LEU A 393 5.95 -8.15 16.42
N PHE A 394 5.07 -9.00 16.95
CA PHE A 394 5.25 -10.45 16.87
C PHE A 394 4.88 -11.00 15.48
N SER A 395 3.68 -10.68 15.00
CA SER A 395 3.05 -11.40 13.88
C SER A 395 3.82 -11.30 12.55
N TYR A 396 4.42 -10.14 12.28
CA TYR A 396 5.00 -9.87 10.96
C TYR A 396 6.34 -10.58 10.73
N LEU A 397 7.05 -11.02 11.77
CA LEU A 397 8.19 -11.92 11.65
C LEU A 397 7.72 -13.37 11.47
N ASP A 398 6.78 -13.80 12.31
CA ASP A 398 6.24 -15.17 12.33
C ASP A 398 5.63 -15.57 10.99
N THR A 399 4.77 -14.73 10.41
CA THR A 399 4.06 -15.06 9.16
C THR A 399 5.00 -15.26 7.97
N GLN A 400 6.21 -14.69 7.98
CA GLN A 400 7.17 -14.86 6.88
C GLN A 400 7.79 -16.25 6.86
N ILE A 401 7.82 -16.96 7.99
CA ILE A 401 8.45 -18.28 8.07
C ILE A 401 7.75 -19.27 7.14
N SER A 402 6.42 -19.28 7.10
CA SER A 402 5.67 -20.11 6.16
C SER A 402 5.56 -19.47 4.78
N ARG A 403 5.29 -18.16 4.72
CA ARG A 403 5.07 -17.44 3.45
C ARG A 403 6.29 -17.41 2.55
N LEU A 404 7.47 -17.18 3.12
CA LEU A 404 8.75 -17.04 2.41
C LEU A 404 9.70 -18.22 2.67
N GLY A 405 9.19 -19.29 3.26
CA GLY A 405 9.88 -20.58 3.34
C GLY A 405 10.97 -20.69 4.40
N GLY A 406 11.15 -19.70 5.28
CA GLY A 406 12.07 -19.82 6.42
C GLY A 406 12.55 -18.49 6.99
N PRO A 407 13.52 -18.54 7.93
CA PRO A 407 14.03 -17.36 8.63
C PRO A 407 14.95 -16.47 7.78
N ASN A 408 15.43 -16.96 6.62
CA ASN A 408 16.37 -16.23 5.76
C ASN A 408 15.67 -15.30 4.75
N PHE A 409 14.40 -14.93 4.97
CA PHE A 409 13.65 -14.05 4.06
C PHE A 409 14.31 -12.68 3.86
N GLY A 410 15.08 -12.20 4.84
CA GLY A 410 15.88 -10.97 4.73
C GLY A 410 17.00 -11.05 3.70
N GLN A 411 17.38 -12.26 3.27
CA GLN A 411 18.36 -12.45 2.19
C GLN A 411 17.72 -12.48 0.80
N LEU A 412 16.39 -12.40 0.69
CA LEU A 412 15.76 -12.23 -0.62
C LEU A 412 16.11 -10.84 -1.18
N PRO A 413 16.43 -10.72 -2.49
CA PRO A 413 16.82 -9.48 -3.16
C PRO A 413 16.19 -8.19 -2.66
N ILE A 414 14.86 -8.14 -2.63
CA ILE A 414 14.06 -6.96 -2.31
C ILE A 414 13.97 -6.69 -0.79
N ASN A 415 14.38 -7.64 0.06
CA ASN A 415 14.33 -7.51 1.51
C ASN A 415 15.69 -7.18 2.14
N ARG A 416 16.77 -7.31 1.37
CA ARG A 416 18.14 -7.09 1.88
C ARG A 416 18.29 -5.64 2.35
N PRO A 417 18.79 -5.43 3.58
CA PRO A 417 19.22 -4.10 4.00
C PRO A 417 20.32 -3.57 3.07
N HIS A 418 20.35 -2.25 2.88
CA HIS A 418 21.48 -1.60 2.22
C HIS A 418 22.63 -1.31 3.20
N ALA A 419 22.33 -1.29 4.51
CA ALA A 419 23.32 -1.26 5.57
C ALA A 419 24.08 -2.60 5.70
N PRO A 420 25.35 -2.60 6.15
CA PRO A 420 26.11 -3.83 6.39
C PRO A 420 25.45 -4.75 7.43
N VAL A 421 25.27 -6.02 7.09
CA VAL A 421 24.73 -7.04 8.01
C VAL A 421 25.88 -7.90 8.54
N ASN A 422 26.15 -7.79 9.84
CA ASN A 422 27.21 -8.52 10.54
C ASN A 422 26.63 -9.21 11.79
N ASP A 423 25.77 -10.21 11.57
CA ASP A 423 25.07 -10.93 12.64
C ASP A 423 25.71 -12.28 13.02
N MET A 424 25.14 -12.94 14.03
CA MET A 424 25.53 -14.28 14.50
C MET A 424 24.45 -15.35 14.24
N LEU A 425 23.49 -15.07 13.35
CA LEU A 425 22.45 -16.02 12.93
C LEU A 425 23.00 -16.97 11.86
N ARG A 426 22.70 -18.27 11.93
CA ARG A 426 23.25 -19.28 11.01
C ARG A 426 22.18 -20.25 10.51
N ASP A 427 22.54 -20.97 9.46
CA ASP A 427 21.73 -22.02 8.82
C ASP A 427 20.35 -21.54 8.35
N GLY A 428 19.30 -22.34 8.55
CA GLY A 428 17.95 -22.06 8.07
C GLY A 428 17.72 -22.40 6.59
N MET A 429 16.45 -22.53 6.20
CA MET A 429 16.08 -22.83 4.82
C MET A 429 16.58 -21.72 3.88
N HIS A 430 17.09 -22.12 2.72
CA HIS A 430 17.57 -21.22 1.66
C HIS A 430 18.63 -20.20 2.09
N GLN A 431 19.54 -20.59 3.00
CA GLN A 431 20.71 -19.80 3.35
C GLN A 431 21.57 -19.51 2.10
N THR A 432 21.68 -18.23 1.71
CA THR A 432 22.49 -17.80 0.55
C THR A 432 23.77 -17.09 0.95
N ALA A 433 23.80 -16.46 2.13
CA ALA A 433 25.00 -15.86 2.68
C ALA A 433 25.98 -16.94 3.16
N VAL A 434 27.27 -16.77 2.80
CA VAL A 434 28.37 -17.61 3.27
C VAL A 434 29.05 -16.87 4.41
N HIS A 435 28.87 -17.37 5.62
CA HIS A 435 29.45 -16.77 6.83
C HIS A 435 30.79 -17.44 7.14
N ASP A 436 31.84 -16.63 7.23
CA ASP A 436 33.17 -17.08 7.64
C ASP A 436 33.32 -17.04 9.18
N GLY A 437 34.39 -17.65 9.68
CA GLY A 437 34.69 -17.72 11.11
C GLY A 437 34.10 -18.95 11.81
N VAL A 438 34.45 -19.12 13.09
CA VAL A 438 34.09 -20.30 13.89
C VAL A 438 33.25 -19.99 15.13
N ALA A 439 33.02 -18.72 15.43
CA ALA A 439 32.33 -18.27 16.62
C ALA A 439 31.07 -17.44 16.28
N PRO A 440 29.95 -18.09 15.89
CA PRO A 440 28.64 -17.44 15.75
C PRO A 440 27.99 -17.20 17.13
N TYR A 441 28.76 -16.69 18.09
CA TYR A 441 28.31 -16.46 19.46
C TYR A 441 29.14 -15.37 20.14
N LYS A 442 28.59 -14.84 21.24
CA LYS A 442 29.29 -13.96 22.17
C LYS A 442 29.16 -14.46 23.62
N PRO A 443 30.16 -14.20 24.47
CA PRO A 443 31.47 -13.62 24.15
C PRO A 443 32.34 -14.59 23.33
N ASN A 444 33.27 -14.10 22.52
CA ASN A 444 34.22 -14.98 21.79
C ASN A 444 35.62 -14.37 21.65
N SER A 445 36.67 -15.21 21.72
CA SER A 445 38.05 -14.80 21.38
C SER A 445 38.61 -15.53 20.14
N LEU A 446 37.92 -16.55 19.64
CA LEU A 446 38.33 -17.34 18.46
C LEU A 446 38.26 -16.52 17.16
N ASP A 447 37.26 -15.65 17.03
CA ASP A 447 37.09 -14.74 15.90
C ASP A 447 37.48 -13.30 16.29
N GLY A 448 38.36 -13.16 17.30
CA GLY A 448 38.83 -11.87 17.80
C GLY A 448 37.72 -10.97 18.35
N GLY A 449 36.65 -11.55 18.89
CA GLY A 449 35.52 -10.81 19.44
C GLY A 449 34.60 -10.17 18.40
N CYS A 450 34.83 -10.40 17.11
CA CYS A 450 33.99 -9.88 16.04
C CYS A 450 32.70 -10.72 15.86
N PRO A 451 31.64 -10.11 15.30
CA PRO A 451 31.43 -8.66 15.16
C PRO A 451 31.33 -7.99 16.54
N PHE A 452 31.87 -6.78 16.71
CA PHE A 452 31.78 -6.05 17.98
C PHE A 452 30.38 -5.48 18.21
N THR A 453 30.02 -5.25 19.48
CA THR A 453 28.83 -4.45 19.80
C THR A 453 29.06 -3.00 19.38
N ALA A 454 28.00 -2.30 18.99
CA ALA A 454 28.07 -0.87 18.64
C ALA A 454 28.70 -0.05 19.78
N ALA A 455 29.41 1.02 19.42
CA ALA A 455 29.96 1.95 20.41
C ALA A 455 28.81 2.66 21.15
N PRO A 456 29.01 3.07 22.42
CA PRO A 456 28.00 3.83 23.16
C PRO A 456 27.47 5.03 22.34
N GLY A 457 26.15 5.15 22.23
CA GLY A 457 25.49 6.21 21.47
C GLY A 457 25.40 6.00 19.95
N THR A 458 25.86 4.86 19.41
CA THR A 458 25.79 4.55 17.97
C THR A 458 24.89 3.36 17.62
N GLY A 459 24.49 2.57 18.61
CA GLY A 459 23.58 1.45 18.42
C GLY A 459 22.12 1.88 18.47
N PHE A 460 21.23 0.93 18.18
CA PHE A 460 19.81 1.05 18.55
C PHE A 460 19.73 1.26 20.07
N VAL A 461 19.08 2.35 20.49
CA VAL A 461 18.88 2.68 21.91
C VAL A 461 17.42 2.42 22.22
N ASP A 462 17.15 1.33 22.95
CA ASP A 462 15.86 1.16 23.61
C ASP A 462 15.67 2.34 24.56
N VAL A 463 14.63 3.14 24.34
CA VAL A 463 14.38 4.30 25.22
C VAL A 463 14.04 3.77 26.61
N PRO A 464 14.79 4.13 27.65
CA PRO A 464 14.46 3.72 29.00
C PRO A 464 13.20 4.44 29.48
N VAL A 465 12.05 3.80 29.35
CA VAL A 465 10.76 4.28 29.85
C VAL A 465 10.45 3.63 31.20
N PRO A 466 10.14 4.40 32.26
CA PRO A 466 9.70 3.84 33.53
C PRO A 466 8.39 3.06 33.36
N ILE A 467 8.40 1.78 33.72
CA ILE A 467 7.17 0.99 33.84
C ILE A 467 6.70 1.08 35.29
N GLU A 468 5.53 1.67 35.51
CA GLU A 468 4.96 1.78 36.85
C GLU A 468 4.68 0.41 37.48
N ALA A 469 4.89 0.29 38.79
CA ALA A 469 4.62 -0.95 39.51
C ALA A 469 3.12 -1.25 39.52
N THR A 470 2.71 -2.25 38.75
CA THR A 470 1.29 -2.63 38.57
C THR A 470 1.09 -4.15 38.63
N THR A 471 -0.15 -4.60 38.46
CA THR A 471 -0.54 -6.02 38.45
C THR A 471 -0.64 -6.54 37.01
N LYS A 472 -0.09 -7.73 36.74
CA LYS A 472 -0.29 -8.41 35.45
C LYS A 472 -1.75 -8.83 35.31
N GLN A 473 -2.46 -8.26 34.35
CA GLN A 473 -3.89 -8.47 34.14
C GLN A 473 -4.29 -8.40 32.67
N ARG A 474 -5.51 -8.85 32.36
CA ARG A 474 -6.14 -8.72 31.03
C ARG A 474 -7.31 -7.76 31.16
N THR A 475 -7.03 -6.47 31.01
CA THR A 475 -8.00 -5.39 31.16
C THR A 475 -7.72 -4.30 30.16
N LYS A 476 -8.78 -3.66 29.67
CA LYS A 476 -8.73 -2.47 28.84
C LYS A 476 -8.84 -1.22 29.74
N PRO A 477 -8.10 -0.12 29.47
CA PRO A 477 -8.25 1.13 30.23
C PRO A 477 -9.59 1.80 29.90
N SER A 478 -10.16 2.54 30.85
CA SER A 478 -11.43 3.25 30.64
C SER A 478 -11.32 4.39 29.62
N SER A 479 -10.12 4.92 29.38
CA SER A 479 -9.84 5.92 28.33
C SER A 479 -10.21 5.41 26.93
N PHE A 480 -10.19 4.09 26.72
CA PHE A 480 -10.52 3.47 25.45
C PHE A 480 -12.03 3.17 25.28
N ASP A 481 -12.89 3.46 26.27
CA ASP A 481 -14.32 3.11 26.26
C ASP A 481 -15.20 4.06 25.42
N ASP A 482 -14.66 5.21 25.01
CA ASP A 482 -15.36 6.11 24.09
C ASP A 482 -15.30 5.59 22.66
N HIS A 483 -16.44 5.13 22.15
CA HIS A 483 -16.56 4.55 20.82
C HIS A 483 -17.38 5.41 19.86
N PHE A 484 -17.87 6.58 20.28
CA PHE A 484 -18.91 7.31 19.52
C PHE A 484 -18.59 8.79 19.27
N SER A 485 -17.72 9.44 20.07
CA SER A 485 -17.35 10.85 19.84
C SER A 485 -16.67 11.07 18.49
N GLN A 486 -15.63 10.30 18.17
CA GLN A 486 -14.87 10.44 16.92
C GLN A 486 -15.64 9.98 15.67
N PRO A 487 -16.45 8.89 15.70
CA PRO A 487 -17.39 8.61 14.62
C PRO A 487 -18.33 9.77 14.33
N ARG A 488 -18.85 10.44 15.38
CA ARG A 488 -19.75 11.58 15.22
C ARG A 488 -18.99 12.78 14.67
N LEU A 489 -17.79 13.08 15.19
CA LEU A 489 -16.90 14.12 14.65
C LEU A 489 -16.62 13.89 13.16
N PHE A 490 -16.28 12.66 12.77
CA PHE A 490 -16.03 12.32 11.37
C PHE A 490 -17.28 12.60 10.52
N TYR A 491 -18.43 12.04 10.88
CA TYR A 491 -19.67 12.20 10.11
C TYR A 491 -20.10 13.67 9.98
N THR A 492 -20.03 14.46 11.06
CA THR A 492 -20.41 15.88 11.04
C THR A 492 -19.41 16.76 10.30
N SER A 493 -18.20 16.24 10.03
CA SER A 493 -17.16 16.90 9.23
C SER A 493 -17.26 16.62 7.72
N LEU A 494 -18.02 15.60 7.33
CA LEU A 494 -18.25 15.27 5.92
C LEU A 494 -19.17 16.31 5.27
N SER A 495 -18.93 16.58 3.99
CA SER A 495 -19.87 17.34 3.16
C SER A 495 -21.21 16.61 3.04
N GLU A 496 -22.29 17.31 2.66
CA GLU A 496 -23.60 16.68 2.48
C GLU A 496 -23.58 15.54 1.45
N VAL A 497 -22.71 15.64 0.44
CA VAL A 497 -22.52 14.59 -0.58
C VAL A 497 -21.89 13.35 0.05
N GLU A 498 -20.82 13.53 0.80
CA GLU A 498 -20.13 12.43 1.50
C GLU A 498 -21.01 11.79 2.56
N GLN A 499 -21.81 12.57 3.30
CA GLN A 499 -22.80 12.05 4.25
C GLN A 499 -23.85 11.18 3.56
N ARG A 500 -24.31 11.56 2.35
CA ARG A 500 -25.21 10.72 1.54
C ARG A 500 -24.53 9.43 1.11
N HIS A 501 -23.33 9.51 0.54
CA HIS A 501 -22.61 8.30 0.09
C HIS A 501 -22.33 7.34 1.23
N LEU A 502 -21.98 7.85 2.42
CA LEU A 502 -21.79 7.04 3.62
C LEU A 502 -23.09 6.33 4.03
N ALA A 503 -24.22 7.05 4.06
CA ALA A 503 -25.52 6.44 4.36
C ALA A 503 -25.93 5.39 3.31
N ASP A 504 -25.68 5.66 2.03
CA ASP A 504 -25.94 4.73 0.92
C ASP A 504 -25.07 3.48 1.04
N ALA A 505 -23.80 3.62 1.46
CA ALA A 505 -22.89 2.50 1.67
C ALA A 505 -23.36 1.59 2.83
N TYR A 506 -23.71 2.16 3.99
CA TYR A 506 -24.31 1.40 5.09
C TYR A 506 -25.59 0.69 4.64
N SER A 507 -26.45 1.39 3.90
CA SER A 507 -27.71 0.82 3.38
C SER A 507 -27.47 -0.33 2.42
N PHE A 508 -26.50 -0.19 1.51
CA PHE A 508 -26.10 -1.23 0.58
C PHE A 508 -25.55 -2.46 1.31
N GLU A 509 -24.62 -2.26 2.24
CA GLU A 509 -23.95 -3.34 2.95
C GLU A 509 -24.91 -4.10 3.86
N LEU A 510 -25.65 -3.40 4.73
CA LEU A 510 -26.67 -4.02 5.61
C LEU A 510 -27.83 -4.60 4.82
N GLY A 511 -28.13 -4.06 3.64
CA GLY A 511 -29.12 -4.61 2.70
C GLY A 511 -28.75 -6.00 2.19
N LYS A 512 -27.46 -6.37 2.22
CA LYS A 512 -26.95 -7.71 1.85
C LYS A 512 -26.93 -8.70 3.02
N CYS A 513 -27.03 -8.23 4.26
CA CYS A 513 -27.17 -9.12 5.42
C CYS A 513 -28.54 -9.82 5.41
N PHE A 514 -28.58 -11.08 5.83
CA PHE A 514 -29.80 -11.87 5.91
C PHE A 514 -30.51 -11.70 7.26
N GLU A 515 -29.74 -11.72 8.35
CA GLU A 515 -30.26 -11.72 9.71
C GLU A 515 -30.72 -10.33 10.12
N GLN A 516 -32.03 -10.21 10.38
CA GLN A 516 -32.64 -8.95 10.81
C GLN A 516 -32.05 -8.37 12.11
N PRO A 517 -31.75 -9.17 13.16
CA PRO A 517 -31.15 -8.65 14.39
C PRO A 517 -29.82 -7.93 14.18
N ILE A 518 -29.04 -8.30 13.16
CA ILE A 518 -27.77 -7.63 12.82
C ILE A 518 -28.06 -6.22 12.29
N LYS A 519 -29.08 -6.07 11.43
CA LYS A 519 -29.49 -4.77 10.89
C LYS A 519 -30.02 -3.84 11.98
N GLU A 520 -30.86 -4.37 12.86
CA GLU A 520 -31.41 -3.63 14.00
C GLU A 520 -30.28 -3.16 14.93
N ARG A 521 -29.32 -4.04 15.26
CA ARG A 521 -28.15 -3.66 16.08
C ARG A 521 -27.27 -2.62 15.40
N ALA A 522 -27.09 -2.71 14.08
CA ALA A 522 -26.36 -1.68 13.34
C ALA A 522 -27.04 -0.31 13.44
N LEU A 523 -28.38 -0.27 13.34
CA LEU A 523 -29.14 0.97 13.54
C LEU A 523 -28.99 1.50 14.97
N GLU A 524 -28.96 0.65 15.99
CA GLU A 524 -28.70 1.08 17.38
C GLU A 524 -27.32 1.72 17.54
N VAL A 525 -26.30 1.17 16.90
CA VAL A 525 -24.94 1.75 16.87
C VAL A 525 -24.96 3.09 16.14
N LEU A 526 -25.59 3.18 14.97
CA LEU A 526 -25.69 4.42 14.21
C LEU A 526 -26.46 5.51 14.96
N ALA A 527 -27.54 5.17 15.67
CA ALA A 527 -28.31 6.12 16.47
C ALA A 527 -27.51 6.72 17.63
N ARG A 528 -26.49 6.02 18.16
CA ARG A 528 -25.53 6.55 19.14
C ARG A 528 -24.50 7.50 18.52
N VAL A 529 -24.26 7.40 17.21
CA VAL A 529 -23.35 8.28 16.47
C VAL A 529 -24.09 9.52 15.98
N ASP A 530 -25.12 9.33 15.16
CA ASP A 530 -25.92 10.41 14.61
C ASP A 530 -27.32 9.95 14.20
N LYS A 531 -28.33 10.69 14.66
CA LYS A 531 -29.74 10.38 14.41
C LYS A 531 -30.11 10.52 12.93
N THR A 532 -29.63 11.56 12.24
CA THR A 532 -29.95 11.79 10.83
C THR A 532 -29.33 10.71 9.93
N LEU A 533 -28.10 10.27 10.23
CA LEU A 533 -27.51 9.11 9.58
C LEU A 533 -28.38 7.86 9.79
N CYS A 534 -28.74 7.57 11.04
CA CYS A 534 -29.57 6.41 11.37
C CYS A 534 -30.94 6.46 10.66
N GLU A 535 -31.60 7.61 10.61
CA GLU A 535 -32.89 7.81 9.93
C GLU A 535 -32.81 7.47 8.44
N ARG A 536 -31.74 7.91 7.76
CA ARG A 536 -31.51 7.62 6.34
C ARG A 536 -31.29 6.13 6.07
N VAL A 537 -30.46 5.49 6.88
CA VAL A 537 -30.16 4.05 6.74
C VAL A 537 -31.39 3.21 7.08
N ALA A 538 -32.09 3.52 8.18
CA ALA A 538 -33.32 2.84 8.58
C ALA A 538 -34.41 2.96 7.50
N GLY A 539 -34.60 4.15 6.93
CA GLY A 539 -35.53 4.39 5.83
C GLY A 539 -35.21 3.55 4.59
N SER A 540 -33.93 3.41 4.25
CA SER A 540 -33.48 2.58 3.10
C SER A 540 -33.64 1.08 3.35
N LEU A 541 -33.50 0.64 4.60
CA LEU A 541 -33.72 -0.75 5.00
C LEU A 541 -35.19 -1.10 5.26
N GLY A 542 -36.08 -0.10 5.32
CA GLY A 542 -37.48 -0.27 5.69
C GLY A 542 -37.69 -0.69 7.15
N LEU A 543 -36.79 -0.28 8.04
CA LEU A 543 -36.80 -0.60 9.47
C LEU A 543 -37.14 0.65 10.32
N PRO A 544 -37.71 0.46 11.53
CA PRO A 544 -37.93 1.58 12.44
C PRO A 544 -36.60 2.15 12.94
N VAL A 545 -36.59 3.45 13.23
CA VAL A 545 -35.46 4.10 13.92
C VAL A 545 -35.50 3.70 15.39
N PRO A 546 -34.42 3.13 15.95
CA PRO A 546 -34.39 2.73 17.35
C PRO A 546 -34.44 3.95 18.29
N GLU A 547 -35.11 3.79 19.43
CA GLU A 547 -35.04 4.75 20.53
C GLU A 547 -33.76 4.49 21.34
N VAL A 548 -32.82 5.44 21.30
CA VAL A 548 -31.61 5.43 22.14
C VAL A 548 -31.73 6.55 23.15
N ALA A 549 -31.29 6.32 24.38
CA ALA A 549 -31.27 7.36 25.41
C ALA A 549 -30.47 8.57 24.92
N ASP A 550 -31.00 9.79 25.14
CA ASP A 550 -30.34 11.05 24.80
C ASP A 550 -29.03 11.17 25.59
N SER A 551 -27.94 10.66 25.02
CA SER A 551 -26.59 11.02 25.38
C SER A 551 -25.88 11.33 24.07
N GLU A 552 -26.00 12.56 23.60
CA GLU A 552 -25.10 13.02 22.54
C GLU A 552 -23.67 12.95 23.11
N PRO A 553 -22.74 12.24 22.47
CA PRO A 553 -21.36 12.21 22.94
C PRO A 553 -20.81 13.64 22.94
N ASP A 554 -20.06 14.01 23.97
CA ASP A 554 -19.40 15.32 24.05
C ASP A 554 -18.54 15.52 22.79
N LEU A 555 -18.97 16.43 21.94
CA LEU A 555 -18.29 16.74 20.69
C LEU A 555 -17.29 17.88 20.90
N PRO A 556 -16.17 17.88 20.14
CA PRO A 556 -15.43 19.11 19.88
C PRO A 556 -16.39 20.18 19.33
N SER A 557 -16.18 21.44 19.68
CA SER A 557 -17.10 22.54 19.36
C SER A 557 -17.26 22.84 17.87
N SER A 558 -16.49 22.22 16.97
CA SER A 558 -16.55 22.46 15.52
C SER A 558 -16.11 21.23 14.68
N PRO A 559 -16.70 21.01 13.49
CA PRO A 559 -16.23 20.00 12.53
C PRO A 559 -14.80 20.24 12.04
N SER A 560 -14.11 19.18 11.61
CA SER A 560 -12.73 19.19 11.10
C SER A 560 -12.69 19.17 9.57
N ALA A 561 -12.19 20.24 8.96
CA ALA A 561 -12.16 20.37 7.49
C ALA A 561 -11.21 19.34 6.85
N ALA A 562 -10.18 18.89 7.58
CA ALA A 562 -9.22 17.90 7.11
C ALA A 562 -9.83 16.50 6.86
N LEU A 563 -11.01 16.21 7.42
CA LEU A 563 -11.66 14.91 7.30
C LEU A 563 -12.42 14.75 5.98
N SER A 564 -12.95 15.85 5.41
CA SER A 564 -13.65 15.83 4.12
C SER A 564 -12.64 15.79 2.95
N GLN A 565 -13.00 15.07 1.88
CA GLN A 565 -12.22 15.07 0.63
C GLN A 565 -12.79 16.02 -0.43
N ILE A 566 -13.95 16.64 -0.17
CA ILE A 566 -14.64 17.53 -1.11
C ILE A 566 -14.45 18.99 -0.68
N GLY A 567 -14.10 19.86 -1.63
CA GLY A 567 -14.05 21.32 -1.42
C GLY A 567 -12.71 21.97 -1.77
N GLY A 568 -11.69 21.19 -2.12
CA GLY A 568 -10.42 21.68 -2.65
C GLY A 568 -10.30 21.58 -4.17
N GLU A 569 -9.18 22.09 -4.68
CA GLU A 569 -8.72 21.91 -6.05
C GLU A 569 -7.31 21.35 -6.06
N TRP A 570 -7.02 20.45 -7.01
CA TRP A 570 -5.74 19.77 -7.11
C TRP A 570 -5.21 19.73 -8.54
N PRO A 571 -3.89 19.48 -8.71
CA PRO A 571 -3.30 19.34 -10.03
C PRO A 571 -3.91 18.17 -10.83
N VAL A 572 -3.95 18.34 -12.15
CA VAL A 572 -4.57 17.39 -13.08
C VAL A 572 -3.56 16.53 -13.85
N GLU A 573 -2.26 16.72 -13.64
CA GLU A 573 -1.25 16.01 -14.41
C GLU A 573 -1.35 14.49 -14.17
N GLY A 574 -1.28 13.72 -15.25
CA GLY A 574 -1.39 12.26 -15.22
C GLY A 574 -2.81 11.71 -15.00
N ARG A 575 -3.85 12.58 -15.06
CA ARG A 575 -5.25 12.18 -15.22
C ARG A 575 -5.51 11.72 -16.64
N ASN A 576 -6.48 10.84 -16.85
CA ASN A 576 -6.83 10.30 -18.16
C ASN A 576 -8.11 10.92 -18.70
N VAL A 577 -8.13 11.32 -19.97
CA VAL A 577 -9.34 11.86 -20.63
C VAL A 577 -9.63 11.07 -21.90
N ALA A 578 -10.87 10.58 -22.02
CA ALA A 578 -11.32 9.99 -23.28
C ALA A 578 -11.53 11.07 -24.33
N VAL A 579 -10.97 10.87 -25.52
CA VAL A 579 -11.27 11.69 -26.71
C VAL A 579 -11.99 10.77 -27.70
N LEU A 580 -13.33 10.83 -27.72
CA LEU A 580 -14.18 9.97 -28.54
C LEU A 580 -14.27 10.54 -29.96
N VAL A 581 -13.84 9.75 -30.95
CA VAL A 581 -13.70 10.17 -32.34
C VAL A 581 -14.13 9.08 -33.31
N ASP A 582 -14.66 9.46 -34.47
CA ASP A 582 -14.97 8.56 -35.58
C ASP A 582 -14.41 9.10 -36.92
N GLU A 583 -14.64 8.38 -38.02
CA GLU A 583 -14.13 8.77 -39.35
C GLU A 583 -14.64 10.14 -39.83
N GLY A 584 -15.76 10.63 -39.25
CA GLY A 584 -16.33 11.93 -39.55
C GLY A 584 -15.76 13.07 -38.69
N SER A 585 -15.01 12.78 -37.62
CA SER A 585 -14.39 13.79 -36.77
C SER A 585 -13.36 14.62 -37.56
N ALA A 586 -13.36 15.95 -37.38
CA ALA A 586 -12.42 16.83 -38.05
C ALA A 586 -11.00 16.71 -37.47
N ALA A 587 -9.99 16.55 -38.33
CA ALA A 587 -8.59 16.38 -37.90
C ALA A 587 -8.07 17.53 -37.02
N ASP A 588 -8.30 18.79 -37.45
CA ASP A 588 -7.87 19.99 -36.71
C ASP A 588 -8.51 20.08 -35.32
N SER A 589 -9.76 19.63 -35.19
CA SER A 589 -10.49 19.57 -33.93
C SER A 589 -9.89 18.54 -32.97
N VAL A 590 -9.57 17.35 -33.48
CA VAL A 590 -8.91 16.29 -32.70
C VAL A 590 -7.53 16.75 -32.26
N GLU A 591 -6.72 17.32 -33.16
CA GLU A 591 -5.40 17.86 -32.84
C GLU A 591 -5.47 18.95 -31.77
N ALA A 592 -6.42 19.89 -31.89
CA ALA A 592 -6.63 20.95 -30.92
C ALA A 592 -6.92 20.42 -29.50
N VAL A 593 -7.76 19.39 -29.38
CA VAL A 593 -8.06 18.74 -28.09
C VAL A 593 -6.82 18.06 -27.52
N LEU A 594 -6.10 17.29 -28.34
CA LEU A 594 -4.91 16.57 -27.91
C LEU A 594 -3.80 17.52 -27.44
N ASP A 595 -3.60 18.64 -28.14
CA ASP A 595 -2.65 19.68 -27.78
C ASP A 595 -2.97 20.29 -26.41
N VAL A 596 -4.24 20.67 -26.19
CA VAL A 596 -4.66 21.31 -24.92
C VAL A 596 -4.48 20.34 -23.75
N LEU A 597 -4.96 19.09 -23.89
CA LEU A 597 -4.80 18.08 -22.83
C LEU A 597 -3.32 17.84 -22.50
N SER A 598 -2.48 17.66 -23.53
CA SER A 598 -1.04 17.44 -23.35
C SER A 598 -0.35 18.67 -22.72
N GLY A 599 -0.79 19.88 -23.06
CA GLY A 599 -0.30 21.13 -22.48
C GLY A 599 -0.56 21.27 -20.98
N HIS A 600 -1.62 20.64 -20.47
CA HIS A 600 -1.95 20.54 -19.04
C HIS A 600 -1.37 19.28 -18.37
N GLY A 601 -0.57 18.48 -19.08
CA GLY A 601 -0.03 17.21 -18.58
C GLY A 601 -1.09 16.11 -18.37
N VAL A 602 -2.29 16.27 -18.94
CA VAL A 602 -3.36 15.28 -18.95
C VAL A 602 -3.07 14.27 -20.06
N VAL A 603 -3.37 12.99 -19.82
CA VAL A 603 -3.13 11.90 -20.78
C VAL A 603 -4.37 11.72 -21.66
N PRO A 604 -4.32 12.11 -22.95
CA PRO A 604 -5.42 11.85 -23.86
C PRO A 604 -5.45 10.39 -24.32
N LEU A 605 -6.62 9.76 -24.21
CA LEU A 605 -6.86 8.41 -24.74
C LEU A 605 -7.86 8.50 -25.90
N VAL A 606 -7.30 8.55 -27.11
CA VAL A 606 -8.09 8.55 -28.35
C VAL A 606 -8.86 7.23 -28.44
N THR A 607 -10.18 7.35 -28.46
CA THR A 607 -11.10 6.23 -28.36
C THR A 607 -12.01 6.24 -29.58
N ALA A 608 -12.00 5.17 -30.37
CA ALA A 608 -12.59 5.12 -31.71
C ALA A 608 -13.33 3.80 -32.01
N PRO A 609 -14.08 3.66 -33.13
CA PRO A 609 -14.77 2.42 -33.44
C PRO A 609 -13.84 1.21 -33.60
N ASN A 610 -12.65 1.42 -34.17
CA ASN A 610 -11.67 0.38 -34.50
C ASN A 610 -10.28 0.76 -33.99
N GLY A 611 -9.44 -0.24 -33.66
CA GLY A 611 -8.07 -0.01 -33.24
C GLY A 611 -7.12 0.34 -34.40
N GLY A 612 -5.84 0.55 -34.08
CA GLY A 612 -4.83 0.89 -35.08
C GLY A 612 -4.76 2.40 -35.34
N ARG A 613 -4.92 2.82 -36.59
CA ARG A 613 -4.95 4.23 -36.97
C ARG A 613 -6.30 4.58 -37.60
N LEU A 614 -6.95 5.61 -37.09
CA LEU A 614 -8.20 6.15 -37.63
C LEU A 614 -7.87 7.25 -38.65
N ALA A 615 -8.40 7.14 -39.86
CA ALA A 615 -8.29 8.20 -40.86
C ALA A 615 -9.25 9.34 -40.52
N LEU A 616 -8.73 10.57 -40.56
CA LEU A 616 -9.46 11.82 -40.34
C LEU A 616 -9.20 12.71 -41.56
N GLY A 617 -9.94 12.45 -42.66
CA GLY A 617 -9.64 13.05 -43.96
C GLY A 617 -8.27 12.62 -44.50
N ASP A 618 -7.39 13.60 -44.76
CA ASP A 618 -6.01 13.36 -45.24
C ASP A 618 -5.01 13.06 -44.09
N SER A 619 -5.46 13.15 -42.84
CA SER A 619 -4.68 12.88 -41.63
C SER A 619 -5.06 11.54 -41.00
N ALA A 620 -4.26 11.06 -40.04
CA ALA A 620 -4.62 9.86 -39.27
C ALA A 620 -4.07 9.88 -37.84
N VAL A 621 -4.93 9.53 -36.89
CA VAL A 621 -4.60 9.48 -35.45
C VAL A 621 -4.46 8.04 -34.97
N THR A 622 -3.52 7.78 -34.06
CA THR A 622 -3.38 6.46 -33.43
C THR A 622 -4.48 6.28 -32.38
N VAL A 623 -5.15 5.14 -32.43
CA VAL A 623 -6.24 4.80 -31.51
C VAL A 623 -5.67 4.11 -30.27
N SER A 624 -5.94 4.67 -29.11
CA SER A 624 -5.53 4.12 -27.80
C SER A 624 -6.51 3.05 -27.29
N ARG A 625 -7.81 3.23 -27.55
CA ARG A 625 -8.89 2.31 -27.16
C ARG A 625 -9.95 2.21 -28.25
N THR A 626 -10.60 1.05 -28.36
CA THR A 626 -11.85 0.99 -29.13
C THR A 626 -13.05 1.31 -28.25
N TYR A 627 -14.18 1.65 -28.85
CA TYR A 627 -15.47 1.77 -28.16
C TYR A 627 -15.87 0.49 -27.41
N ASP A 628 -15.40 -0.68 -27.86
CA ASP A 628 -15.65 -1.97 -27.20
C ASP A 628 -14.74 -2.19 -26.00
N THR A 629 -13.47 -1.77 -26.10
CA THR A 629 -12.48 -2.02 -25.05
C THR A 629 -12.50 -0.97 -23.96
N ALA A 630 -13.03 0.23 -24.24
CA ALA A 630 -13.09 1.33 -23.30
C ALA A 630 -14.34 1.27 -22.40
N ARG A 631 -14.18 1.64 -21.13
CA ARG A 631 -15.30 2.01 -20.24
C ARG A 631 -15.03 3.32 -19.51
N SER A 632 -16.11 3.98 -19.06
CA SER A 632 -16.00 5.30 -18.43
C SER A 632 -15.02 5.29 -17.24
N ILE A 633 -14.90 4.16 -16.53
CA ILE A 633 -14.02 3.94 -15.37
C ILE A 633 -12.54 4.26 -15.65
N GLU A 634 -12.08 4.14 -16.90
CA GLU A 634 -10.70 4.42 -17.27
C GLU A 634 -10.37 5.92 -17.31
N PHE A 635 -11.39 6.78 -17.33
CA PHE A 635 -11.26 8.21 -17.61
C PHE A 635 -11.75 9.07 -16.46
N ASP A 636 -11.11 10.21 -16.26
CA ASP A 636 -11.49 11.23 -15.29
C ASP A 636 -12.46 12.26 -15.90
N ALA A 637 -12.41 12.44 -17.22
CA ALA A 637 -13.36 13.22 -18.01
C ALA A 637 -13.50 12.66 -19.43
N VAL A 638 -14.51 13.12 -20.17
CA VAL A 638 -14.81 12.68 -21.54
C VAL A 638 -15.02 13.86 -22.47
N LEU A 639 -14.39 13.82 -23.65
CA LEU A 639 -14.59 14.75 -24.75
C LEU A 639 -15.16 13.99 -25.95
N SER A 640 -16.36 14.34 -26.41
CA SER A 640 -17.05 13.69 -27.53
C SER A 640 -17.02 14.55 -28.79
N LEU A 641 -16.38 14.04 -29.84
CA LEU A 641 -16.29 14.65 -31.17
C LEU A 641 -16.88 13.71 -32.24
N THR A 642 -17.68 12.72 -31.81
CA THR A 642 -18.31 11.74 -32.69
C THR A 642 -19.39 12.38 -33.53
N THR A 643 -19.44 12.03 -34.81
CA THR A 643 -20.43 12.56 -35.76
C THR A 643 -21.66 11.66 -35.90
N GLU A 644 -21.54 10.38 -35.54
CA GLU A 644 -22.63 9.41 -35.65
C GLU A 644 -22.97 8.79 -34.28
N PRO A 645 -24.26 8.52 -33.99
CA PRO A 645 -24.66 7.91 -32.72
C PRO A 645 -24.26 6.43 -32.66
N ASP A 646 -23.38 6.09 -31.72
CA ASP A 646 -23.01 4.70 -31.37
C ASP A 646 -23.48 4.35 -29.95
N GLY A 647 -24.20 3.25 -29.78
CA GLY A 647 -24.75 2.84 -28.48
C GLY A 647 -23.68 2.61 -27.39
N ARG A 648 -22.45 2.28 -27.77
CA ARG A 648 -21.32 2.10 -26.84
C ARG A 648 -20.80 3.43 -26.33
N VAL A 649 -20.77 4.45 -27.21
CA VAL A 649 -20.44 5.84 -26.87
C VAL A 649 -21.54 6.43 -25.99
N VAL A 650 -22.82 6.24 -26.34
CA VAL A 650 -23.95 6.69 -25.52
C VAL A 650 -23.88 6.11 -24.10
N ARG A 651 -23.61 4.80 -23.97
CA ARG A 651 -23.40 4.17 -22.66
C ARG A 651 -22.23 4.80 -21.89
N LEU A 652 -21.09 5.02 -22.54
CA LEU A 652 -19.91 5.60 -21.90
C LEU A 652 -20.19 7.02 -21.39
N LEU A 653 -20.85 7.84 -22.21
CA LEU A 653 -21.25 9.20 -21.85
C LEU A 653 -22.27 9.21 -20.71
N ASP A 654 -23.26 8.31 -20.73
CA ASP A 654 -24.23 8.14 -19.64
C ASP A 654 -23.55 7.74 -18.32
N GLU A 655 -22.65 6.77 -18.35
CA GLU A 655 -21.85 6.37 -17.17
C GLU A 655 -21.03 7.56 -16.65
N ALA A 656 -20.27 8.23 -17.51
CA ALA A 656 -19.47 9.40 -17.10
C ALA A 656 -20.34 10.52 -16.50
N PHE A 657 -21.51 10.78 -17.09
CA PHE A 657 -22.45 11.76 -16.60
C PHE A 657 -23.00 11.39 -15.21
N ARG A 658 -23.51 10.17 -15.03
CA ARG A 658 -24.04 9.69 -13.74
C ARG A 658 -22.98 9.61 -12.66
N HIS A 659 -21.73 9.36 -13.02
CA HIS A 659 -20.60 9.34 -12.09
C HIS A 659 -20.04 10.74 -11.80
N GLY A 660 -20.70 11.82 -12.21
CA GLY A 660 -20.26 13.18 -11.87
C GLY A 660 -18.99 13.64 -12.60
N LYS A 661 -18.56 12.98 -13.68
CA LYS A 661 -17.37 13.38 -14.45
C LYS A 661 -17.63 14.62 -15.29
N ALA A 662 -16.59 15.39 -15.59
CA ALA A 662 -16.70 16.48 -16.56
C ALA A 662 -16.90 15.90 -17.97
N VAL A 663 -17.80 16.50 -18.74
CA VAL A 663 -18.11 16.08 -20.11
C VAL A 663 -18.05 17.29 -21.02
N GLY A 664 -17.23 17.22 -22.06
CA GLY A 664 -17.22 18.21 -23.14
C GLY A 664 -17.62 17.58 -24.47
N ALA A 665 -18.22 18.35 -25.36
CA ALA A 665 -18.54 17.90 -26.70
C ALA A 665 -18.61 19.07 -27.69
N ASP A 666 -18.44 18.80 -28.98
CA ASP A 666 -18.93 19.70 -30.02
C ASP A 666 -20.45 19.51 -30.23
N SER A 667 -21.03 20.28 -31.15
CA SER A 667 -22.48 20.22 -31.42
C SER A 667 -22.97 18.82 -31.82
N ASN A 668 -22.16 18.05 -32.55
CA ASN A 668 -22.50 16.70 -33.02
C ASN A 668 -22.29 15.65 -31.92
N GLY A 669 -21.14 15.69 -31.26
CA GLY A 669 -20.80 14.78 -30.17
C GLY A 669 -21.75 14.88 -28.99
N ALA A 670 -22.40 16.04 -28.82
CA ALA A 670 -23.45 16.25 -27.83
C ALA A 670 -24.75 15.49 -28.13
N GLU A 671 -24.96 14.95 -29.34
CA GLU A 671 -26.13 14.12 -29.67
C GLU A 671 -26.12 12.76 -28.96
N GLY A 672 -24.94 12.27 -28.55
CA GLY A 672 -24.82 11.07 -27.75
C GLY A 672 -25.20 11.23 -26.27
N LEU A 673 -25.42 12.46 -25.80
CA LEU A 673 -25.78 12.76 -24.41
C LEU A 673 -27.26 12.50 -24.13
N ALA A 674 -27.58 12.06 -22.91
CA ALA A 674 -28.95 11.88 -22.46
C ALA A 674 -29.76 13.21 -22.54
N SER A 675 -31.06 13.09 -22.77
CA SER A 675 -31.96 14.26 -22.87
C SER A 675 -31.85 15.15 -21.62
N GLY A 676 -31.62 16.46 -21.84
CA GLY A 676 -31.46 17.45 -20.77
C GLY A 676 -30.08 17.47 -20.09
N ALA A 677 -29.16 16.55 -20.44
CA ALA A 677 -27.80 16.55 -19.88
C ALA A 677 -27.01 17.81 -20.26
N ARG A 678 -27.26 18.37 -21.45
CA ARG A 678 -26.60 19.58 -21.97
C ARG A 678 -26.80 20.83 -21.10
N GLU A 679 -27.85 20.85 -20.29
CA GLU A 679 -28.23 21.99 -19.44
C GLU A 679 -27.76 21.81 -17.99
N LYS A 680 -27.13 20.67 -17.67
CA LYS A 680 -26.72 20.31 -16.31
C LYS A 680 -25.30 20.77 -16.03
N PRO A 681 -24.96 21.06 -14.76
CA PRO A 681 -23.60 21.41 -14.38
C PRO A 681 -22.59 20.39 -14.88
N GLY A 682 -21.42 20.88 -15.32
CA GLY A 682 -20.30 20.03 -15.72
C GLY A 682 -20.35 19.46 -17.13
N VAL A 683 -21.31 19.92 -17.95
CA VAL A 683 -21.41 19.59 -19.37
C VAL A 683 -21.14 20.85 -20.19
N HIS A 684 -20.11 20.81 -21.02
CA HIS A 684 -19.71 21.93 -21.87
C HIS A 684 -19.88 21.54 -23.35
N VAL A 685 -20.72 22.27 -24.07
CA VAL A 685 -20.97 22.04 -25.50
C VAL A 685 -20.60 23.29 -26.30
N GLY A 686 -19.74 23.14 -27.30
CA GLY A 686 -19.35 24.24 -28.18
C GLY A 686 -18.41 23.80 -29.28
N ASP A 687 -18.42 24.53 -30.40
CA ASP A 687 -17.61 24.20 -31.57
C ASP A 687 -16.15 24.72 -31.45
N ASP A 688 -15.88 25.63 -30.50
CA ASP A 688 -14.50 25.97 -30.09
C ASP A 688 -13.99 24.92 -29.09
N LEU A 689 -13.42 23.84 -29.63
CA LEU A 689 -12.97 22.72 -28.82
C LEU A 689 -11.74 23.02 -27.96
N ARG A 690 -10.97 24.08 -28.24
CA ARG A 690 -9.91 24.51 -27.32
C ARG A 690 -10.53 25.05 -26.04
N GLN A 691 -11.51 25.95 -26.18
CA GLN A 691 -12.25 26.50 -25.04
C GLN A 691 -13.00 25.42 -24.25
N VAL A 692 -13.70 24.50 -24.92
CA VAL A 692 -14.42 23.41 -24.26
C VAL A 692 -13.45 22.50 -23.49
N THR A 693 -12.30 22.18 -24.08
CA THR A 693 -11.30 21.34 -23.41
C THR A 693 -10.73 22.02 -22.17
N ASP A 694 -10.40 23.32 -22.23
CA ASP A 694 -9.93 24.07 -21.05
C ASP A 694 -10.98 24.09 -19.93
N GLN A 695 -12.26 24.26 -20.27
CA GLN A 695 -13.36 24.21 -19.29
C GLN A 695 -13.49 22.83 -18.63
N VAL A 696 -13.33 21.75 -19.41
CA VAL A 696 -13.33 20.39 -18.87
C VAL A 696 -12.14 20.16 -17.95
N VAL A 697 -10.94 20.62 -18.33
CA VAL A 697 -9.73 20.52 -17.50
C VAL A 697 -9.89 21.29 -16.19
N GLU A 698 -10.50 22.48 -16.22
CA GLU A 698 -10.78 23.25 -15.01
C GLU A 698 -11.70 22.50 -14.04
N LEU A 699 -12.77 21.87 -14.55
CA LEU A 699 -13.66 21.04 -13.73
C LEU A 699 -12.98 19.80 -13.14
N MET A 700 -11.93 19.28 -13.79
CA MET A 700 -11.19 18.12 -13.26
C MET A 700 -10.41 18.46 -11.98
N ARG A 701 -10.11 19.74 -11.73
CA ARG A 701 -9.39 20.18 -10.51
C ARG A 701 -10.18 19.87 -9.24
N SER A 702 -11.51 19.88 -9.30
CA SER A 702 -12.41 19.50 -8.20
C SER A 702 -12.80 18.01 -8.20
N HIS A 703 -12.14 17.21 -9.05
CA HIS A 703 -12.36 15.78 -9.32
C HIS A 703 -13.70 15.40 -9.95
N ARG A 704 -14.83 15.85 -9.40
CA ARG A 704 -16.18 15.62 -9.92
C ARG A 704 -17.03 16.88 -9.80
N VAL A 705 -18.17 16.83 -10.47
CA VAL A 705 -19.20 17.87 -10.51
C VAL A 705 -20.28 17.54 -9.50
N TRP A 706 -19.99 17.75 -8.21
CA TRP A 706 -20.84 17.32 -7.10
C TRP A 706 -22.20 18.01 -6.97
N GLN A 707 -22.41 19.12 -7.68
CA GLN A 707 -23.72 19.80 -7.75
C GLN A 707 -24.72 19.06 -8.63
N ARG A 708 -24.24 18.14 -9.48
CA ARG A 708 -25.04 17.27 -10.32
C ARG A 708 -25.34 15.98 -9.56
#